data_AF-A0A495ZMC8-F1
#
_entry.id   AF-A0A495ZMC8-F1
#
_cell.length_a   1.000
_cell.length_b   1.000
_cell.length_c   1.000
_cell.angle_alpha   90.00
_cell.angle_beta   90.00
_cell.angle_gamma   90.00
#
_symmetry.space_group_name_H-M   'P 1'
#
loop_
_entity.id
_entity.type
_entity.pdbx_description
1 polymer ?
#
loop_
_entity_poly.entity_id
_entity_poly.type
_entity_poly.pdbx_seq_one_letter_code
_entity_poly.pdbx_strand_id
1 'polypeptide(L)'
;MSRWALPEGAIARLGQGIFSGITFSMDESTVATWSRLGVWLYDAATLTLFDLLATERGWITHVAFSPNDALIAVGNQDGDIKVWDRHTQRYVSKMERVRNSPLNCNSVNRLVFSPDGHLLASSGGRYDSVYVWHHESGEQVAEFTVDESLKPRFPPGFIPLSFSPDGTLLAAATPEHTISIWDLEAKKRIAYLKGHVDLVAELIFSPCGQFLTSADRNGILHEWDVHKIAEMASAVGFSELPTYATGPTKLAYFTDGTFIAAGNHESTVTLWDPKRGNKLRTLRSERCPFPVCFSPQTLQLVLSGKRDLSDEIQLWDIGETSPQRSLSIREYTSPCGAVTFSPDGKILAAGHWNGRICLWDIQRLKRLKTFGTGNTSAVNSLDFSPCGKQLASGASDSTIKIWDIEKVEVPLAAFTADQKEDQVWGACVAFLPSGGLVCAYSKGHLSVWDGEKKRTAFPIGTARRPKISVSPDGKQVAVAHFSENQAELYDVETGQLLVELCLAKEREPAKYSGDALRVQAYLRLVKKTVERNPAQVVGPIIFSPCRTVIAGGLLGEIRLWDATTYEVLKVFCPPHGCQRVGALTFSPCGRYLVSGASWMNTDQMSIRLWEVATGENIATFWGHSTDVQDLAFSPDGTLLVSGSYDGTLLLWDMKPYL
;
A
#
# COMPACT_ATOMS: atom_id res chain seq x y z
N MET A 1 4.43 -6.28 -18.34
CA MET A 1 4.45 -7.39 -17.37
C MET A 1 5.87 -7.77 -17.01
N SER A 2 6.15 -7.83 -15.71
CA SER A 2 7.48 -8.11 -15.19
C SER A 2 7.58 -9.56 -14.74
N ARG A 3 8.51 -10.32 -15.32
CA ARG A 3 9.04 -11.57 -14.73
C ARG A 3 10.13 -11.29 -13.68
N TRP A 4 10.38 -10.01 -13.41
CA TRP A 4 11.41 -9.51 -12.53
C TRP A 4 11.13 -9.91 -11.07
N ALA A 5 12.09 -10.63 -10.48
CA ALA A 5 12.05 -11.07 -9.09
C ALA A 5 10.68 -11.67 -8.68
N LEU A 6 10.21 -12.67 -9.43
CA LEU A 6 9.03 -13.43 -9.05
C LEU A 6 9.33 -14.26 -7.80
N PRO A 7 8.41 -14.28 -6.82
CA PRO A 7 8.54 -15.18 -5.68
C PRO A 7 8.50 -16.64 -6.10
N GLU A 8 9.07 -17.52 -5.28
CA GLU A 8 9.10 -18.96 -5.56
C GLU A 8 7.69 -19.53 -5.76
N GLY A 9 7.46 -20.21 -6.89
CA GLY A 9 6.16 -20.77 -7.26
C GLY A 9 5.21 -19.81 -7.98
N ALA A 10 5.50 -18.49 -8.02
CA ALA A 10 4.72 -17.55 -8.82
C ALA A 10 5.16 -17.59 -10.28
N ILE A 11 4.18 -17.64 -11.20
CA ILE A 11 4.43 -17.67 -12.65
C ILE A 11 4.32 -16.29 -13.30
N ALA A 12 3.62 -15.35 -12.67
CA ALA A 12 3.47 -13.99 -13.16
C ALA A 12 3.08 -13.01 -12.04
N ARG A 13 3.46 -11.74 -12.23
CA ARG A 13 3.03 -10.60 -11.43
C ARG A 13 2.30 -9.60 -12.32
N LEU A 14 1.13 -9.15 -11.87
CA LEU A 14 0.35 -8.10 -12.53
C LEU A 14 0.44 -6.82 -11.68
N GLY A 15 0.98 -5.75 -12.27
CA GLY A 15 1.21 -4.46 -11.62
C GLY A 15 2.60 -4.31 -10.99
N GLN A 16 3.01 -3.05 -10.79
CA GLN A 16 4.26 -2.65 -10.11
C GLN A 16 4.06 -2.26 -8.64
N GLY A 17 2.85 -2.46 -8.12
CA GLY A 17 2.48 -2.17 -6.74
C GLY A 17 2.14 -0.70 -6.51
N ILE A 18 2.04 -0.30 -5.24
CA ILE A 18 1.71 1.07 -4.85
C ILE A 18 2.92 1.97 -4.95
N PHE A 19 2.85 2.93 -5.86
CA PHE A 19 3.86 3.97 -6.03
C PHE A 19 4.06 4.78 -4.73
N SER A 20 5.30 4.93 -4.29
CA SER A 20 5.66 5.62 -3.04
C SER A 20 6.58 6.81 -3.26
N GLY A 21 7.41 6.79 -4.31
CA GLY A 21 8.17 7.95 -4.72
C GLY A 21 9.05 7.74 -5.94
N ILE A 22 9.73 8.82 -6.33
CA ILE A 22 10.59 8.91 -7.50
C ILE A 22 11.80 9.80 -7.23
N THR A 23 12.91 9.50 -7.88
CA THR A 23 14.13 10.30 -7.90
C THR A 23 14.92 10.04 -9.19
N PHE A 24 15.78 10.98 -9.56
CA PHE A 24 16.69 10.86 -10.70
C PHE A 24 18.09 10.49 -10.22
N SER A 25 18.82 9.76 -11.06
CA SER A 25 20.28 9.70 -10.96
C SER A 25 20.89 11.09 -11.19
N MET A 26 22.08 11.30 -10.66
CA MET A 26 22.80 12.58 -10.79
C MET A 26 23.19 12.88 -12.25
N ASP A 27 23.44 11.84 -13.04
CA ASP A 27 23.71 11.86 -14.48
C ASP A 27 22.44 11.97 -15.36
N GLU A 28 21.25 11.96 -14.75
CA GLU A 28 19.93 11.98 -15.42
C GLU A 28 19.69 10.86 -16.43
N SER A 29 20.52 9.81 -16.46
CA SER A 29 20.32 8.65 -17.32
C SER A 29 19.22 7.72 -16.81
N THR A 30 18.98 7.72 -15.50
CA THR A 30 18.13 6.75 -14.82
C THR A 30 17.08 7.46 -13.97
N VAL A 31 15.84 7.01 -14.10
CA VAL A 31 14.75 7.34 -13.18
C VAL A 31 14.52 6.15 -12.25
N ALA A 32 14.69 6.35 -10.95
CA ALA A 32 14.34 5.36 -9.94
C ALA A 32 12.98 5.71 -9.33
N THR A 33 12.07 4.76 -9.35
CA THR A 33 10.81 4.83 -8.62
C THR A 33 10.74 3.69 -7.63
N TRP A 34 9.99 3.85 -6.56
CA TRP A 34 9.84 2.77 -5.60
C TRP A 34 8.39 2.54 -5.23
N SER A 35 8.10 1.27 -4.96
CA SER A 35 6.82 0.81 -4.49
C SER A 35 6.97 -0.03 -3.24
N ARG A 36 5.85 -0.58 -2.76
CA ARG A 36 5.89 -1.56 -1.66
C ARG A 36 6.61 -2.86 -2.00
N LEU A 37 7.06 -3.04 -3.24
CA LEU A 37 7.80 -4.23 -3.65
C LEU A 37 9.31 -4.02 -3.62
N GLY A 38 9.77 -2.83 -4.02
CA GLY A 38 11.18 -2.58 -4.31
C GLY A 38 11.37 -1.30 -5.12
N VAL A 39 12.56 -1.16 -5.71
CA VAL A 39 12.97 -0.01 -6.51
C VAL A 39 13.03 -0.40 -7.98
N TRP A 40 12.20 0.24 -8.79
CA TRP A 40 12.15 0.06 -10.24
C TRP A 40 13.05 1.09 -10.92
N LEU A 41 13.90 0.64 -11.84
CA LEU A 41 14.80 1.51 -12.59
C LEU A 41 14.39 1.59 -14.06
N TYR A 42 14.31 2.82 -14.57
CA TYR A 42 13.93 3.12 -15.94
C TYR A 42 15.00 3.98 -16.60
N ASP A 43 15.20 3.76 -17.90
CA ASP A 43 15.95 4.68 -18.73
C ASP A 43 15.19 6.01 -18.80
N ALA A 44 15.83 7.13 -18.45
CA ALA A 44 15.15 8.41 -18.33
C ALA A 44 14.63 8.94 -19.68
N ALA A 45 15.35 8.66 -20.77
CA ALA A 45 15.00 9.14 -22.11
C ALA A 45 13.77 8.43 -22.70
N THR A 46 13.62 7.15 -22.41
CA THR A 46 12.58 6.29 -23.01
C THR A 46 11.51 5.83 -22.01
N LEU A 47 11.74 5.99 -20.70
CA LEU A 47 11.00 5.35 -19.60
C LEU A 47 10.86 3.83 -19.79
N THR A 48 11.86 3.18 -20.41
CA THR A 48 11.89 1.72 -20.50
C THR A 48 12.41 1.14 -19.20
N LEU A 49 11.60 0.27 -18.59
CA LEU A 49 12.00 -0.46 -17.39
C LEU A 49 13.12 -1.44 -17.75
N PHE A 50 14.25 -1.35 -17.05
CA PHE A 50 15.38 -2.25 -17.26
C PHE A 50 15.79 -3.04 -16.02
N ASP A 51 15.31 -2.67 -14.81
CA ASP A 51 15.71 -3.38 -13.59
C ASP A 51 14.74 -3.22 -12.40
N LEU A 52 14.84 -4.12 -11.41
CA LEU A 52 14.12 -4.10 -10.14
C LEU A 52 15.04 -4.55 -8.97
N LEU A 53 15.27 -3.65 -8.02
CA LEU A 53 16.16 -3.84 -6.88
C LEU A 53 15.42 -3.88 -5.53
N ALA A 54 16.13 -4.34 -4.50
CA ALA A 54 15.71 -4.27 -3.09
C ALA A 54 14.35 -4.93 -2.78
N THR A 55 14.08 -6.10 -3.38
CA THR A 55 12.79 -6.80 -3.26
C THR A 55 12.61 -7.64 -1.99
N GLU A 56 13.67 -7.83 -1.20
CA GLU A 56 13.71 -8.82 -0.11
C GLU A 56 12.72 -8.54 1.04
N ARG A 57 12.53 -7.26 1.40
CA ARG A 57 11.73 -6.85 2.58
C ARG A 57 10.56 -5.92 2.22
N GLY A 58 10.52 -5.43 0.97
CA GLY A 58 9.46 -4.55 0.47
C GLY A 58 9.25 -3.29 1.31
N TRP A 59 8.10 -2.64 1.08
CA TRP A 59 7.66 -1.40 1.73
C TRP A 59 8.73 -0.29 1.77
N ILE A 60 9.27 0.01 0.58
CA ILE A 60 10.28 1.05 0.42
C ILE A 60 9.66 2.42 0.71
N THR A 61 10.33 3.20 1.55
CA THR A 61 9.87 4.52 1.97
C THR A 61 10.66 5.62 1.29
N HIS A 62 11.96 5.42 1.07
CA HIS A 62 12.82 6.39 0.41
C HIS A 62 13.98 5.74 -0.36
N VAL A 63 14.40 6.39 -1.44
CA VAL A 63 15.59 6.04 -2.22
C VAL A 63 16.43 7.28 -2.45
N ALA A 64 17.75 7.14 -2.41
CA ALA A 64 18.71 8.19 -2.76
C ALA A 64 19.86 7.62 -3.59
N PHE A 65 20.28 8.37 -4.62
CA PHE A 65 21.51 8.09 -5.37
C PHE A 65 22.71 8.74 -4.69
N SER A 66 23.88 8.10 -4.77
CA SER A 66 25.14 8.74 -4.37
C SER A 66 25.52 9.83 -5.37
N PRO A 67 26.33 10.84 -4.97
CA PRO A 67 26.74 11.93 -5.86
C PRO A 67 27.46 11.47 -7.14
N ASN A 68 28.16 10.34 -7.06
CA ASN A 68 28.87 9.71 -8.18
C ASN A 68 28.04 8.66 -8.93
N ASP A 69 26.76 8.50 -8.58
CA ASP A 69 25.83 7.53 -9.17
C ASP A 69 26.22 6.05 -9.07
N ALA A 70 27.28 5.71 -8.33
CA ALA A 70 27.73 4.35 -8.15
C ALA A 70 26.81 3.53 -7.21
N LEU A 71 26.13 4.20 -6.28
CA LEU A 71 25.39 3.57 -5.19
C LEU A 71 23.93 4.05 -5.13
N ILE A 72 23.08 3.16 -4.62
CA ILE A 72 21.68 3.41 -4.31
C ILE A 72 21.43 3.05 -2.85
N ALA A 73 21.05 4.03 -2.03
CA ALA A 73 20.59 3.81 -0.67
C ALA A 73 19.06 3.67 -0.65
N VAL A 74 18.57 2.65 0.04
CA VAL A 74 17.16 2.28 0.11
C VAL A 74 16.74 2.13 1.56
N GLY A 75 15.73 2.89 1.98
CA GLY A 75 15.13 2.83 3.31
C GLY A 75 13.75 2.19 3.26
N ASN A 76 13.35 1.51 4.35
CA ASN A 76 12.03 0.87 4.44
C ASN A 76 11.23 1.27 5.69
N GLN A 77 10.00 0.78 5.76
CA GLN A 77 9.05 1.02 6.85
C GLN A 77 9.51 0.47 8.21
N ASP A 78 10.38 -0.54 8.21
CA ASP A 78 10.88 -1.18 9.43
C ASP A 78 12.10 -0.49 10.03
N GLY A 79 12.67 0.49 9.33
CA GLY A 79 13.86 1.22 9.77
C GLY A 79 15.18 0.65 9.26
N ASP A 80 15.14 -0.36 8.38
CA ASP A 80 16.34 -0.85 7.70
C ASP A 80 16.74 0.13 6.61
N ILE A 81 18.05 0.37 6.51
CA ILE A 81 18.65 1.08 5.39
C ILE A 81 19.64 0.12 4.73
N LYS A 82 19.55 -0.05 3.43
CA LYS A 82 20.45 -0.89 2.63
C LYS A 82 21.09 -0.08 1.53
N VAL A 83 22.39 -0.25 1.33
CA VAL A 83 23.13 0.36 0.23
C VAL A 83 23.47 -0.71 -0.80
N TRP A 84 23.18 -0.40 -2.06
CA TRP A 84 23.39 -1.29 -3.20
C TRP A 84 24.36 -0.63 -4.18
N ASP A 85 25.23 -1.43 -4.75
CA ASP A 85 26.03 -1.02 -5.90
C ASP A 85 25.17 -1.07 -7.16
N ARG A 86 25.08 0.04 -7.89
CA ARG A 86 24.20 0.20 -9.06
C ARG A 86 24.59 -0.72 -10.22
N HIS A 87 25.87 -1.01 -10.39
CA HIS A 87 26.39 -1.72 -11.56
C HIS A 87 26.38 -3.24 -11.36
N THR A 88 26.76 -3.69 -10.17
CA THR A 88 26.86 -5.10 -9.81
C THR A 88 25.60 -5.63 -9.15
N GLN A 89 24.69 -4.74 -8.74
CA GLN A 89 23.49 -5.03 -7.95
C GLN A 89 23.80 -5.79 -6.66
N ARG A 90 25.04 -5.72 -6.19
CA ARG A 90 25.45 -6.36 -4.96
C ARG A 90 25.14 -5.45 -3.79
N TYR A 91 24.69 -6.10 -2.75
CA TYR A 91 24.51 -5.52 -1.44
C TYR A 91 25.89 -5.09 -0.89
N VAL A 92 26.02 -3.82 -0.54
CA VAL A 92 27.26 -3.21 0.00
C VAL A 92 27.21 -3.22 1.53
N SER A 93 26.14 -2.69 2.10
CA SER A 93 26.00 -2.56 3.56
C SER A 93 24.53 -2.46 4.00
N LYS A 94 24.27 -2.77 5.27
CA LYS A 94 22.97 -2.61 5.93
C LYS A 94 23.21 -1.86 7.23
N MET A 95 22.44 -0.81 7.43
CA MET A 95 22.38 -0.09 8.68
C MET A 95 21.06 -0.47 9.35
N GLU A 96 21.15 -0.92 10.60
CA GLU A 96 19.99 -1.20 11.43
C GLU A 96 19.90 -0.18 12.55
N ARG A 97 18.72 0.43 12.70
CA ARG A 97 18.41 1.24 13.87
C ARG A 97 18.11 0.33 15.06
N VAL A 98 18.47 0.77 16.27
CA VAL A 98 18.25 0.00 17.50
C VAL A 98 16.75 -0.28 17.71
N ARG A 99 16.35 -1.56 17.64
CA ARG A 99 14.94 -2.03 17.69
C ARG A 99 14.35 -2.07 19.13
N ASN A 100 14.58 -1.07 19.97
CA ASN A 100 14.20 -1.13 21.38
C ASN A 100 12.82 -0.50 21.72
N SER A 101 11.98 -0.18 20.74
CA SER A 101 10.67 0.45 21.01
C SER A 101 9.51 -0.55 20.90
N PRO A 102 8.66 -0.70 21.94
CA PRO A 102 7.43 -1.50 21.89
C PRO A 102 6.30 -0.84 21.05
N LEU A 103 6.53 0.37 20.54
CA LEU A 103 5.64 1.04 19.58
C LEU A 103 6.29 1.04 18.20
N ASN A 104 5.55 0.49 17.25
CA ASN A 104 5.91 0.00 15.93
C ASN A 104 6.25 1.10 14.89
N CYS A 105 7.07 2.09 15.23
CA CYS A 105 7.39 3.22 14.35
C CYS A 105 8.90 3.42 14.16
N ASN A 106 9.52 2.57 13.33
CA ASN A 106 10.95 2.67 12.98
C ASN A 106 11.21 3.19 11.55
N SER A 107 10.17 3.52 10.79
CA SER A 107 10.22 3.93 9.38
C SER A 107 11.34 4.92 9.05
N VAL A 108 12.05 4.66 7.95
CA VAL A 108 12.97 5.63 7.34
C VAL A 108 12.15 6.64 6.54
N ASN A 109 12.27 7.94 6.84
CA ASN A 109 11.45 8.98 6.20
C ASN A 109 12.21 9.67 5.04
N ARG A 110 13.48 10.02 5.25
CA ARG A 110 14.37 10.56 4.22
C ARG A 110 15.76 9.94 4.29
N LEU A 111 16.41 9.86 3.14
CA LEU A 111 17.81 9.49 2.96
C LEU A 111 18.48 10.54 2.07
N VAL A 112 19.67 10.98 2.45
CA VAL A 112 20.49 11.94 1.69
C VAL A 112 21.95 11.53 1.85
N PHE A 113 22.70 11.45 0.74
CA PHE A 113 24.14 11.27 0.78
C PHE A 113 24.83 12.62 1.01
N SER A 114 25.98 12.61 1.68
CA SER A 114 26.87 13.78 1.70
C SER A 114 27.44 14.03 0.29
N PRO A 115 27.82 15.29 -0.05
CA PRO A 115 28.35 15.63 -1.37
C PRO A 115 29.63 14.87 -1.75
N ASP A 116 30.45 14.49 -0.77
CA ASP A 116 31.64 13.67 -0.95
C ASP A 116 31.33 12.17 -1.13
N GLY A 117 30.08 11.75 -0.89
CA GLY A 117 29.61 10.38 -1.00
C GLY A 117 30.00 9.46 0.16
N HIS A 118 30.73 9.93 1.18
CA HIS A 118 31.22 9.08 2.27
C HIS A 118 30.18 8.82 3.37
N LEU A 119 29.30 9.80 3.61
CA LEU A 119 28.29 9.74 4.66
C LEU A 119 26.89 9.59 4.06
N LEU A 120 26.01 8.97 4.84
CA LEU A 120 24.59 8.88 4.56
C LEU A 120 23.81 9.39 5.77
N ALA A 121 23.03 10.45 5.59
CA ALA A 121 22.09 10.90 6.61
C ALA A 121 20.71 10.26 6.39
N SER A 122 20.05 9.93 7.50
CA SER A 122 18.71 9.35 7.50
C SER A 122 17.84 9.97 8.58
N SER A 123 16.57 10.23 8.28
CA SER A 123 15.57 10.65 9.27
C SER A 123 14.53 9.57 9.50
N GLY A 124 13.87 9.59 10.67
CA GLY A 124 12.70 8.78 10.99
C GLY A 124 12.80 8.03 12.32
N GLY A 125 11.75 7.28 12.67
CA GLY A 125 11.58 6.64 13.97
C GLY A 125 10.54 7.32 14.89
N ARG A 126 10.47 6.91 16.16
CA ARG A 126 9.45 7.38 17.15
C ARG A 126 9.52 8.87 17.49
N TYR A 127 10.70 9.48 17.37
CA TYR A 127 10.95 10.89 17.66
C TYR A 127 11.75 11.57 16.55
N ASP A 128 11.72 10.97 15.35
CA ASP A 128 12.16 11.67 14.16
C ASP A 128 13.65 12.09 14.25
N SER A 129 14.45 11.22 14.87
CA SER A 129 15.89 11.39 15.06
C SER A 129 16.62 11.36 13.73
N VAL A 130 17.74 12.07 13.68
CA VAL A 130 18.61 12.10 12.51
C VAL A 130 19.86 11.27 12.81
N TYR A 131 20.11 10.28 11.97
CA TYR A 131 21.26 9.40 12.08
C TYR A 131 22.18 9.64 10.90
N VAL A 132 23.48 9.70 11.17
CA VAL A 132 24.53 9.79 10.16
C VAL A 132 25.33 8.51 10.20
N TRP A 133 25.47 7.89 9.04
CA TRP A 133 26.10 6.60 8.84
C TRP A 133 27.31 6.76 7.93
N HIS A 134 28.36 5.99 8.19
CA HIS A 134 29.39 5.75 7.19
C HIS A 134 28.86 4.68 6.21
N HIS A 135 28.75 5.01 4.93
CA HIS A 135 27.94 4.21 4.03
C HIS A 135 28.53 2.83 3.72
N GLU A 136 29.86 2.70 3.66
CA GLU A 136 30.53 1.41 3.34
C GLU A 136 30.56 0.47 4.54
N SER A 137 30.88 0.99 5.73
CA SER A 137 31.02 0.17 6.94
C SER A 137 29.67 -0.09 7.62
N GLY A 138 28.65 0.73 7.34
CA GLY A 138 27.36 0.69 8.02
C GLY A 138 27.42 1.20 9.47
N GLU A 139 28.55 1.78 9.89
CA GLU A 139 28.74 2.28 11.25
C GLU A 139 27.97 3.60 11.47
N GLN A 140 27.31 3.72 12.62
CA GLN A 140 26.67 4.95 13.04
C GLN A 140 27.73 5.96 13.52
N VAL A 141 27.92 7.04 12.77
CA VAL A 141 28.92 8.08 13.03
C VAL A 141 28.41 9.11 14.04
N ALA A 142 27.12 9.43 13.95
CA ALA A 142 26.44 10.37 14.82
C ALA A 142 24.93 10.09 14.90
N GLU A 143 24.34 10.47 16.04
CA GLU A 143 22.89 10.55 16.22
C GLU A 143 22.56 11.91 16.80
N PHE A 144 21.56 12.55 16.20
CA PHE A 144 21.03 13.82 16.64
C PHE A 144 19.56 13.61 17.02
N THR A 145 19.30 13.54 18.32
CA THR A 145 17.96 13.43 18.86
C THR A 145 17.36 14.83 19.03
N VAL A 146 16.09 14.99 18.64
CA VAL A 146 15.32 16.19 18.96
C VAL A 146 15.03 16.20 20.47
N ASP A 147 14.99 17.38 21.10
CA ASP A 147 14.88 17.57 22.55
C ASP A 147 13.70 16.78 23.16
N GLU A 148 13.98 15.98 24.19
CA GLU A 148 12.99 15.10 24.79
C GLU A 148 11.82 15.82 25.48
N SER A 149 12.03 17.08 25.87
CA SER A 149 11.03 17.88 26.58
C SER A 149 9.93 18.43 25.66
N LEU A 150 10.13 18.37 24.33
CA LEU A 150 9.29 19.02 23.33
C LEU A 150 8.49 18.01 22.47
N LYS A 151 8.41 16.74 22.91
CA LYS A 151 7.80 15.61 22.19
C LYS A 151 6.29 15.81 21.92
N PRO A 152 5.84 15.92 20.66
CA PRO A 152 4.42 15.92 20.32
C PRO A 152 3.78 14.53 20.55
N ARG A 153 2.45 14.51 20.73
CA ARG A 153 1.66 13.28 20.98
C ARG A 153 1.71 12.26 19.83
N PHE A 154 2.10 12.71 18.63
CA PHE A 154 2.30 11.89 17.43
C PHE A 154 3.56 12.35 16.68
N PRO A 155 4.42 11.44 16.18
CA PRO A 155 5.60 11.83 15.39
C PRO A 155 5.16 12.43 14.03
N PRO A 156 5.82 13.49 13.55
CA PRO A 156 5.66 13.90 12.16
C PRO A 156 6.01 12.75 11.22
N GLY A 157 5.25 12.61 10.13
CA GLY A 157 5.54 11.57 9.13
C GLY A 157 6.67 11.94 8.17
N PHE A 158 7.33 13.10 8.36
CA PHE A 158 8.23 13.67 7.36
C PHE A 158 9.19 14.71 7.94
N ILE A 159 10.50 14.42 7.90
CA ILE A 159 11.57 15.40 8.19
C ILE A 159 12.49 15.53 6.97
N PRO A 160 12.52 16.69 6.30
CA PRO A 160 13.51 16.99 5.27
C PRO A 160 14.91 17.14 5.88
N LEU A 161 15.90 16.72 5.09
CA LEU A 161 17.34 16.77 5.42
C LEU A 161 18.07 17.41 4.24
N SER A 162 19.14 18.17 4.52
CA SER A 162 20.08 18.63 3.50
C SER A 162 21.47 18.78 4.09
N PHE A 163 22.48 18.28 3.37
CA PHE A 163 23.87 18.63 3.64
C PHE A 163 24.20 19.99 3.04
N SER A 164 25.15 20.70 3.64
CA SER A 164 25.84 21.81 2.98
C SER A 164 26.70 21.30 1.82
N PRO A 165 26.99 22.12 0.79
CA PRO A 165 27.77 21.69 -0.38
C PRO A 165 29.18 21.21 -0.07
N ASP A 166 29.77 21.69 1.02
CA ASP A 166 31.08 21.26 1.53
C ASP A 166 31.01 20.01 2.43
N GLY A 167 29.81 19.52 2.74
CA GLY A 167 29.58 18.34 3.56
C GLY A 167 29.81 18.52 5.06
N THR A 168 30.12 19.73 5.54
CA THR A 168 30.46 19.97 6.95
C THR A 168 29.24 20.11 7.85
N LEU A 169 28.12 20.62 7.30
CA LEU A 169 26.88 20.87 8.01
C LEU A 169 25.75 19.96 7.55
N LEU A 170 24.88 19.60 8.49
CA LEU A 170 23.63 18.90 8.24
C LEU A 170 22.46 19.71 8.82
N ALA A 171 21.53 20.10 7.96
CA ALA A 171 20.29 20.74 8.37
C ALA A 171 19.14 19.75 8.36
N ALA A 172 18.29 19.82 9.39
CA ALA A 172 17.06 19.05 9.47
C ALA A 172 15.93 19.87 10.08
N ALA A 173 14.72 19.68 9.56
CA ALA A 173 13.54 20.21 10.21
C ALA A 173 13.23 19.44 11.51
N THR A 174 12.47 20.07 12.38
CA THR A 174 11.97 19.45 13.62
C THR A 174 10.44 19.38 13.61
N PRO A 175 9.85 18.54 14.48
CA PRO A 175 8.41 18.54 14.74
C PRO A 175 7.83 19.88 15.21
N GLU A 176 8.66 20.82 15.66
CA GLU A 176 8.26 22.11 16.24
C GLU A 176 8.23 23.26 15.24
N HIS A 177 8.18 22.96 13.93
CA HIS A 177 8.21 23.99 12.88
C HIS A 177 9.54 24.76 12.88
N THR A 178 10.62 24.13 13.35
CA THR A 178 11.96 24.73 13.41
C THR A 178 12.97 23.93 12.58
N ILE A 179 14.17 24.49 12.43
CA ILE A 179 15.27 23.83 11.74
C ILE A 179 16.47 23.78 12.67
N SER A 180 17.07 22.60 12.82
CA SER A 180 18.34 22.40 13.53
C SER A 180 19.47 22.27 12.51
N ILE A 181 20.61 22.92 12.80
CA ILE A 181 21.85 22.75 12.03
C ILE A 181 22.90 22.13 12.92
N TRP A 182 23.47 21.02 12.45
CA TRP A 182 24.54 20.29 13.11
C TRP A 182 25.84 20.45 12.34
N ASP A 183 26.91 20.62 13.11
CA ASP A 183 28.28 20.49 12.65
C ASP A 183 28.70 19.04 12.85
N LEU A 184 29.10 18.39 11.75
CA LEU A 184 29.43 16.96 11.75
C LEU A 184 30.83 16.68 12.29
N GLU A 185 31.77 17.63 12.17
CA GLU A 185 33.12 17.51 12.71
C GLU A 185 33.08 17.67 14.23
N ALA A 186 32.41 18.72 14.71
CA ALA A 186 32.24 19.00 16.13
C ALA A 186 31.18 18.12 16.80
N LYS A 187 30.43 17.32 16.02
CA LYS A 187 29.32 16.44 16.45
C LYS A 187 28.32 17.14 17.39
N LYS A 188 28.04 18.41 17.12
CA LYS A 188 27.17 19.23 17.97
C LYS A 188 26.20 20.07 17.14
N ARG A 189 25.07 20.39 17.76
CA ARG A 189 24.14 21.37 17.18
C ARG A 189 24.74 22.77 17.35
N ILE A 190 24.87 23.50 16.25
CA ILE A 190 25.42 24.85 16.23
C ILE A 190 24.32 25.92 16.16
N ALA A 191 23.15 25.58 15.61
CA ALA A 191 22.06 26.54 15.47
C ALA A 191 20.66 25.94 15.56
N TYR A 192 19.72 26.82 15.89
CA TYR A 192 18.30 26.54 16.01
C TYR A 192 17.50 27.69 15.39
N LEU A 193 16.85 27.43 14.26
CA LEU A 193 16.15 28.43 13.46
C LEU A 193 14.64 28.38 13.76
N LYS A 194 14.11 29.48 14.30
CA LYS A 194 12.69 29.68 14.60
C LYS A 194 12.10 30.69 13.62
N GLY A 195 10.93 30.40 13.07
CA GLY A 195 10.22 31.35 12.20
C GLY A 195 9.01 30.78 11.47
N HIS A 196 9.00 29.48 11.14
CA HIS A 196 7.88 28.90 10.42
C HIS A 196 6.63 28.76 11.30
N VAL A 197 5.47 28.94 10.66
CA VAL A 197 4.15 28.85 11.31
C VAL A 197 3.63 27.41 11.30
N ASP A 198 4.08 26.60 10.35
CA ASP A 198 3.73 25.19 10.19
C ASP A 198 4.99 24.33 9.92
N LEU A 199 4.84 23.01 9.90
CA LEU A 199 5.91 22.05 9.63
C LEU A 199 6.65 22.38 8.34
N VAL A 200 7.98 22.37 8.42
CA VAL A 200 8.86 22.53 7.25
C VAL A 200 8.67 21.33 6.33
N ALA A 201 8.18 21.57 5.13
CA ALA A 201 7.92 20.58 4.10
C ALA A 201 9.16 20.27 3.25
N GLU A 202 10.09 21.22 3.10
CA GLU A 202 11.37 21.00 2.45
C GLU A 202 12.42 22.02 2.90
N LEU A 203 13.70 21.63 2.81
CA LEU A 203 14.84 22.53 2.99
C LEU A 203 16.00 22.10 2.09
N ILE A 204 16.74 23.06 1.55
CA ILE A 204 17.86 22.83 0.63
C ILE A 204 18.92 23.94 0.81
N PHE A 205 20.20 23.55 0.86
CA PHE A 205 21.30 24.51 0.80
C PHE A 205 21.50 25.03 -0.63
N SER A 206 21.86 26.30 -0.75
CA SER A 206 22.28 26.85 -2.03
C SER A 206 23.61 26.24 -2.48
N PRO A 207 23.88 26.11 -3.79
CA PRO A 207 25.14 25.54 -4.29
C PRO A 207 26.40 26.29 -3.82
N CYS A 208 26.26 27.59 -3.51
CA CYS A 208 27.36 28.39 -2.97
C CYS A 208 27.57 28.23 -1.45
N GLY A 209 26.69 27.49 -0.76
CA GLY A 209 26.74 27.26 0.69
C GLY A 209 26.39 28.47 1.56
N GLN A 210 26.15 29.64 0.95
CA GLN A 210 25.86 30.88 1.70
C GLN A 210 24.45 30.91 2.26
N PHE A 211 23.50 30.22 1.63
CA PHE A 211 22.08 30.30 1.97
C PHE A 211 21.52 28.90 2.22
N LEU A 212 20.61 28.81 3.18
CA LEU A 212 19.72 27.67 3.38
C LEU A 212 18.31 28.17 3.07
N THR A 213 17.58 27.48 2.20
CA THR A 213 16.18 27.84 1.92
C THR A 213 15.26 26.78 2.47
N SER A 214 14.21 27.18 3.17
CA SER A 214 13.20 26.29 3.73
C SER A 214 11.79 26.70 3.34
N ALA A 215 10.92 25.72 3.14
CA ALA A 215 9.52 25.93 2.82
C ALA A 215 8.65 25.18 3.83
N ASP A 216 7.60 25.83 4.36
CA ASP A 216 6.59 25.16 5.18
C ASP A 216 5.38 24.67 4.37
N ARG A 217 4.49 23.94 5.04
CA ARG A 217 3.26 23.39 4.45
C ARG A 217 2.25 24.45 3.99
N ASN A 218 2.35 25.67 4.50
CA ASN A 218 1.51 26.80 4.08
C ASN A 218 2.07 27.51 2.83
N GLY A 219 3.22 27.06 2.31
CA GLY A 219 3.85 27.66 1.14
C GLY A 219 4.65 28.92 1.46
N ILE A 220 5.00 29.15 2.73
CA ILE A 220 5.89 30.24 3.14
C ILE A 220 7.33 29.74 3.00
N LEU A 221 8.17 30.54 2.32
CA LEU A 221 9.58 30.25 2.10
C LEU A 221 10.45 31.23 2.89
N HIS A 222 11.44 30.70 3.61
CA HIS A 222 12.46 31.47 4.30
C HIS A 222 13.83 31.19 3.69
N GLU A 223 14.59 32.25 3.41
CA GLU A 223 16.01 32.16 3.04
C GLU A 223 16.86 32.61 4.23
N TRP A 224 17.74 31.73 4.69
CA TRP A 224 18.57 31.88 5.87
C TRP A 224 20.03 32.04 5.47
N ASP A 225 20.71 33.02 6.04
CA ASP A 225 22.14 33.27 5.80
C ASP A 225 23.01 32.38 6.72
N VAL A 226 23.73 31.43 6.13
CA VAL A 226 24.52 30.42 6.86
C VAL A 226 25.67 31.05 7.64
N HIS A 227 26.25 32.14 7.16
CA HIS A 227 27.37 32.81 7.84
C HIS A 227 26.90 33.47 9.14
N LYS A 228 25.72 34.11 9.09
CA LYS A 228 25.10 34.70 10.29
C LYS A 228 24.65 33.66 11.31
N ILE A 229 24.26 32.48 10.82
CA ILE A 229 23.86 31.37 11.68
C ILE A 229 25.03 30.86 12.53
N ALA A 230 26.24 30.83 11.98
CA ALA A 230 27.45 30.45 12.72
C ALA A 230 27.83 31.46 13.82
N GLU A 231 27.49 32.75 13.63
CA GLU A 231 27.86 33.85 14.54
C GLU A 231 26.81 34.11 15.64
N MET A 232 25.54 33.77 15.40
CA MET A 232 24.43 34.03 16.33
C MET A 232 23.68 32.73 16.63
N ALA A 233 23.96 32.12 17.78
CA ALA A 233 23.38 30.84 18.24
C ALA A 233 21.82 30.81 18.35
N SER A 234 21.14 31.92 18.05
CA SER A 234 19.70 32.02 17.87
C SER A 234 19.36 33.15 16.88
N ALA A 235 19.59 32.96 15.58
CA ALA A 235 19.41 34.03 14.59
C ALA A 235 17.98 34.15 14.07
N VAL A 236 17.41 35.35 14.22
CA VAL A 236 16.12 35.87 13.68
C VAL A 236 16.36 36.55 12.31
N GLY A 237 17.30 36.04 11.51
CA GLY A 237 17.69 36.65 10.24
C GLY A 237 17.27 35.83 9.03
N PHE A 238 15.98 35.84 8.69
CA PHE A 238 15.47 35.27 7.44
C PHE A 238 14.81 36.35 6.58
N SER A 239 14.95 36.23 5.26
CA SER A 239 14.08 36.94 4.32
C SER A 239 12.86 36.07 4.03
N GLU A 240 11.67 36.61 4.25
CA GLU A 240 10.43 36.00 3.77
C GLU A 240 10.35 36.17 2.25
N LEU A 241 10.31 35.06 1.54
CA LEU A 241 9.98 35.02 0.12
C LEU A 241 8.44 35.01 -0.05
N PRO A 242 7.91 35.40 -1.22
CA PRO A 242 6.47 35.57 -1.42
C PRO A 242 5.67 34.32 -1.01
N THR A 243 4.61 34.51 -0.23
CA THR A 243 3.71 33.41 0.16
C THR A 243 2.87 32.96 -1.04
N TYR A 244 2.90 31.66 -1.35
CA TYR A 244 2.15 31.10 -2.46
C TYR A 244 0.93 30.32 -1.94
N ALA A 245 -0.22 30.46 -2.61
CA ALA A 245 -1.51 29.92 -2.16
C ALA A 245 -1.64 28.38 -2.17
N THR A 246 -0.55 27.63 -2.37
CA THR A 246 -0.57 26.19 -2.68
C THR A 246 0.55 25.47 -1.92
N GLY A 247 0.24 24.47 -1.10
CA GLY A 247 1.22 23.51 -0.54
C GLY A 247 1.02 22.10 -1.14
N PRO A 248 1.97 21.14 -1.03
CA PRO A 248 3.36 21.22 -0.60
C PRO A 248 4.29 21.68 -1.75
N THR A 249 5.34 22.40 -1.39
CA THR A 249 6.29 23.03 -2.32
C THR A 249 7.57 22.21 -2.42
N LYS A 250 7.98 21.87 -3.64
CA LYS A 250 9.30 21.30 -3.94
C LYS A 250 10.28 22.39 -4.34
N LEU A 251 11.51 22.38 -3.84
CA LEU A 251 12.58 23.34 -4.11
C LEU A 251 13.71 22.68 -4.89
N ALA A 252 14.26 23.39 -5.88
CA ALA A 252 15.46 22.95 -6.59
C ALA A 252 16.36 24.13 -6.96
N TYR A 253 17.65 23.97 -6.70
CA TYR A 253 18.71 24.77 -7.29
C TYR A 253 19.35 23.98 -8.42
N PHE A 254 19.47 24.59 -9.59
CA PHE A 254 20.14 24.01 -10.75
C PHE A 254 21.59 24.49 -10.84
N THR A 255 22.39 23.78 -11.63
CA THR A 255 23.82 24.06 -11.83
C THR A 255 24.08 25.42 -12.49
N ASP A 256 23.10 25.96 -13.22
CA ASP A 256 23.12 27.30 -13.81
C ASP A 256 22.79 28.42 -12.79
N GLY A 257 22.47 28.06 -11.54
CA GLY A 257 22.07 28.98 -10.48
C GLY A 257 20.59 29.36 -10.49
N THR A 258 19.80 28.79 -11.41
CA THR A 258 18.35 28.95 -11.44
C THR A 258 17.74 28.33 -10.18
N PHE A 259 16.84 29.08 -9.53
CA PHE A 259 16.12 28.62 -8.34
C PHE A 259 14.63 28.53 -8.65
N ILE A 260 14.05 27.34 -8.50
CA ILE A 260 12.63 27.11 -8.79
C ILE A 260 11.95 26.46 -7.60
N ALA A 261 10.73 26.91 -7.34
CA ALA A 261 9.78 26.24 -6.47
C ALA A 261 8.60 25.67 -7.27
N ALA A 262 8.22 24.42 -7.00
CA ALA A 262 7.03 23.79 -7.53
C ALA A 262 5.98 23.61 -6.43
N GLY A 263 4.85 24.30 -6.54
CA GLY A 263 3.70 24.11 -5.64
C GLY A 263 2.64 23.24 -6.30
N ASN A 264 2.12 22.24 -5.57
CA ASN A 264 0.99 21.44 -6.04
C ASN A 264 -0.33 22.00 -5.52
N HIS A 265 -1.37 21.97 -6.36
CA HIS A 265 -2.73 22.21 -5.90
C HIS A 265 -3.71 21.42 -6.76
N GLU A 266 -4.51 20.59 -6.10
CA GLU A 266 -5.44 19.66 -6.76
C GLU A 266 -4.74 18.99 -7.94
N SER A 267 -5.20 19.15 -9.17
CA SER A 267 -4.67 18.52 -10.39
C SER A 267 -3.58 19.32 -11.12
N THR A 268 -2.99 20.32 -10.47
CA THR A 268 -2.03 21.23 -11.11
C THR A 268 -0.73 21.36 -10.34
N VAL A 269 0.35 21.58 -11.08
CA VAL A 269 1.66 21.95 -10.53
C VAL A 269 2.02 23.31 -11.06
N THR A 270 2.27 24.25 -10.17
CA THR A 270 2.69 25.59 -10.52
C THR A 270 4.16 25.80 -10.18
N LEU A 271 4.92 26.24 -11.17
CA LEU A 271 6.33 26.59 -11.03
C LEU A 271 6.46 28.09 -10.80
N TRP A 272 7.32 28.44 -9.86
CA TRP A 272 7.58 29.81 -9.40
C TRP A 272 9.09 30.06 -9.42
N ASP A 273 9.47 31.29 -9.75
CA ASP A 273 10.79 31.83 -9.42
C ASP A 273 10.67 32.46 -8.02
N PRO A 274 11.29 31.86 -6.98
CA PRO A 274 11.11 32.35 -5.62
C PRO A 274 11.74 33.73 -5.39
N LYS A 275 12.80 34.08 -6.13
CA LYS A 275 13.51 35.36 -5.95
C LYS A 275 12.73 36.52 -6.56
N ARG A 276 12.06 36.28 -7.69
CA ARG A 276 11.28 37.30 -8.39
C ARG A 276 9.80 37.32 -8.00
N GLY A 277 9.30 36.23 -7.40
CA GLY A 277 7.91 36.10 -6.99
C GLY A 277 6.92 35.88 -8.15
N ASN A 278 7.40 35.74 -9.38
CA ASN A 278 6.55 35.53 -10.54
C ASN A 278 6.29 34.05 -10.80
N LYS A 279 5.07 33.79 -11.28
CA LYS A 279 4.65 32.49 -11.77
C LYS A 279 5.28 32.21 -13.13
N LEU A 280 6.01 31.09 -13.25
CA LEU A 280 6.69 30.69 -14.48
C LEU A 280 5.76 29.88 -15.39
N ARG A 281 5.16 28.80 -14.87
CA ARG A 281 4.34 27.86 -15.66
C ARG A 281 3.34 27.12 -14.77
N THR A 282 2.21 26.70 -15.33
CA THR A 282 1.30 25.74 -14.69
C THR A 282 1.17 24.51 -15.57
N LEU A 283 1.48 23.36 -15.00
CA LEU A 283 1.33 22.06 -15.61
C LEU A 283 0.01 21.45 -15.11
N ARG A 284 -0.83 21.02 -16.04
CA ARG A 284 -2.10 20.36 -15.72
C ARG A 284 -1.90 18.86 -15.86
N SER A 285 -2.08 18.14 -14.78
CA SER A 285 -2.22 16.69 -14.79
C SER A 285 -3.71 16.34 -14.69
N GLU A 286 -4.11 15.15 -15.12
CA GLU A 286 -5.50 14.72 -14.97
C GLU A 286 -5.88 14.45 -13.50
N ARG A 287 -4.91 14.33 -12.59
CA ARG A 287 -5.12 13.98 -11.17
C ARG A 287 -4.14 14.70 -10.25
N CYS A 288 -4.41 14.62 -8.93
CA CYS A 288 -3.59 15.34 -7.97
C CYS A 288 -2.14 14.85 -7.97
N PRO A 289 -1.15 15.72 -8.26
CA PRO A 289 0.23 15.33 -8.30
C PRO A 289 0.79 15.22 -6.87
N PHE A 290 1.41 14.10 -6.56
CA PHE A 290 2.34 13.90 -5.46
C PHE A 290 3.14 12.61 -5.72
N PRO A 291 4.46 12.54 -5.45
CA PRO A 291 5.53 13.54 -5.43
C PRO A 291 5.85 14.23 -6.76
N VAL A 292 6.44 15.43 -6.60
CA VAL A 292 7.19 16.15 -7.64
C VAL A 292 8.68 15.89 -7.41
N CYS A 293 9.43 15.69 -8.49
CA CYS A 293 10.88 15.61 -8.47
C CYS A 293 11.46 16.39 -9.64
N PHE A 294 12.47 17.21 -9.36
CA PHE A 294 13.29 17.86 -10.37
C PHE A 294 14.48 16.97 -10.71
N SER A 295 14.89 16.96 -11.96
CA SER A 295 16.18 16.39 -12.33
C SER A 295 17.33 17.32 -11.88
N PRO A 296 18.52 16.82 -11.57
CA PRO A 296 19.57 17.61 -10.92
C PRO A 296 20.26 18.66 -11.81
N GLN A 297 20.27 18.48 -13.12
CA GLN A 297 21.02 19.29 -14.09
C GLN A 297 20.10 20.04 -15.07
N THR A 298 19.10 19.37 -15.61
CA THR A 298 18.15 19.94 -16.58
C THR A 298 16.83 20.32 -15.92
N LEU A 299 16.01 21.13 -16.60
CA LEU A 299 14.68 21.48 -16.11
C LEU A 299 13.64 20.39 -16.44
N GLN A 300 13.95 19.13 -16.17
CA GLN A 300 12.98 18.04 -16.26
C GLN A 300 12.26 17.87 -14.93
N LEU A 301 10.93 17.74 -15.01
CA LEU A 301 10.05 17.60 -13.87
C LEU A 301 9.27 16.31 -14.00
N VAL A 302 9.37 15.43 -13.01
CA VAL A 302 8.49 14.26 -12.93
C VAL A 302 7.37 14.51 -11.94
N LEU A 303 6.15 14.27 -12.38
CA LEU A 303 4.94 14.30 -11.58
C LEU A 303 4.39 12.88 -11.46
N SER A 304 4.11 12.49 -10.23
CA SER A 304 3.35 11.26 -9.91
C SER A 304 2.09 11.65 -9.17
N GLY A 305 1.11 10.76 -9.02
CA GLY A 305 -0.20 11.10 -8.46
C GLY A 305 -0.44 10.62 -7.02
N LYS A 306 -1.59 11.02 -6.45
CA LYS A 306 -2.02 10.74 -5.06
C LYS A 306 -1.67 9.32 -4.58
N ARG A 307 -1.08 9.25 -3.37
CA ARG A 307 -0.53 8.06 -2.64
C ARG A 307 -1.35 6.76 -2.74
N ASP A 308 -2.66 6.83 -2.98
CA ASP A 308 -3.55 5.65 -3.01
C ASP A 308 -4.26 5.44 -4.36
N LEU A 309 -4.09 6.32 -5.34
CA LEU A 309 -4.95 6.38 -6.54
C LEU A 309 -4.24 6.54 -7.89
N SER A 310 -2.92 6.70 -7.95
CA SER A 310 -2.23 6.93 -9.21
C SER A 310 -1.61 5.67 -9.82
N ASP A 311 -2.01 5.41 -11.06
CA ASP A 311 -1.42 4.38 -11.90
C ASP A 311 -0.42 4.99 -12.90
N GLU A 312 -0.20 6.31 -12.89
CA GLU A 312 0.54 7.05 -13.91
C GLU A 312 1.62 7.98 -13.33
N ILE A 313 2.85 7.86 -13.85
CA ILE A 313 3.97 8.79 -13.63
C ILE A 313 4.18 9.56 -14.92
N GLN A 314 4.36 10.87 -14.89
CA GLN A 314 4.55 11.72 -16.06
C GLN A 314 5.87 12.50 -15.98
N LEU A 315 6.74 12.33 -16.98
CA LEU A 315 7.94 13.15 -17.16
C LEU A 315 7.60 14.37 -18.03
N TRP A 316 7.96 15.57 -17.58
CA TRP A 316 7.75 16.82 -18.29
C TRP A 316 9.09 17.51 -18.58
N ASP A 317 9.31 17.86 -19.84
CA ASP A 317 10.39 18.77 -20.22
C ASP A 317 9.87 20.22 -20.20
N ILE A 318 10.53 21.09 -19.43
CA ILE A 318 10.09 22.49 -19.23
C ILE A 318 11.03 23.48 -19.96
N GLY A 319 11.92 23.02 -20.84
CA GLY A 319 12.76 23.89 -21.67
C GLY A 319 11.99 25.00 -22.43
N GLU A 320 12.68 26.10 -22.74
CA GLU A 320 12.07 27.35 -23.23
C GLU A 320 11.37 27.25 -24.60
N THR A 321 11.56 26.19 -25.39
CA THR A 321 11.11 26.17 -26.80
C THR A 321 10.42 24.89 -27.31
N SER A 322 10.14 23.89 -26.46
CA SER A 322 9.56 22.61 -26.93
C SER A 322 8.07 22.44 -26.59
N PRO A 323 7.27 21.80 -27.47
CA PRO A 323 5.91 21.37 -27.14
C PRO A 323 5.94 20.34 -26.01
N GLN A 324 4.87 20.31 -25.21
CA GLN A 324 4.71 19.38 -24.08
C GLN A 324 4.95 17.93 -24.54
N ARG A 325 6.10 17.36 -24.18
CA ARG A 325 6.35 15.92 -24.30
C ARG A 325 6.17 15.30 -22.93
N SER A 326 5.17 14.44 -22.80
CA SER A 326 4.98 13.62 -21.60
C SER A 326 5.17 12.14 -21.94
N LEU A 327 6.08 11.48 -21.21
CA LEU A 327 6.20 10.03 -21.19
C LEU A 327 5.50 9.52 -19.93
N SER A 328 4.81 8.38 -20.02
CA SER A 328 4.04 7.85 -18.90
C SER A 328 4.30 6.39 -18.55
N ILE A 329 4.42 6.10 -17.25
CA ILE A 329 4.50 4.73 -16.71
C ILE A 329 3.12 4.34 -16.16
N ARG A 330 2.46 3.34 -16.76
CA ARG A 330 1.05 2.96 -16.48
C ARG A 330 0.85 1.61 -15.77
N GLU A 331 1.93 1.09 -15.20
CA GLU A 331 1.99 -0.25 -14.60
C GLU A 331 1.83 -0.22 -13.07
N TYR A 332 1.87 0.96 -12.42
CA TYR A 332 1.53 1.10 -11.00
C TYR A 332 0.04 0.89 -10.78
N THR A 333 -0.30 0.38 -9.60
CA THR A 333 -1.66 -0.03 -9.29
C THR A 333 -2.00 0.33 -7.85
N SER A 334 -3.22 0.83 -7.66
CA SER A 334 -3.83 1.00 -6.33
C SER A 334 -4.03 -0.36 -5.64
N PRO A 335 -4.08 -0.42 -4.28
CA PRO A 335 -4.28 -1.68 -3.57
C PRO A 335 -5.46 -2.49 -4.13
N CYS A 336 -5.28 -3.80 -4.27
CA CYS A 336 -6.32 -4.67 -4.79
C CYS A 336 -7.24 -5.10 -3.64
N GLY A 337 -8.55 -4.88 -3.79
CA GLY A 337 -9.56 -5.24 -2.79
C GLY A 337 -10.36 -6.50 -3.11
N ALA A 338 -10.41 -6.90 -4.38
CA ALA A 338 -11.13 -8.10 -4.82
C ALA A 338 -10.57 -8.66 -6.13
N VAL A 339 -10.60 -9.98 -6.29
CA VAL A 339 -10.19 -10.69 -7.51
C VAL A 339 -11.16 -11.81 -7.83
N THR A 340 -11.46 -12.04 -9.11
CA THR A 340 -12.31 -13.15 -9.54
C THR A 340 -12.00 -13.59 -10.97
N PHE A 341 -12.09 -14.88 -11.25
CA PHE A 341 -11.95 -15.43 -12.59
C PHE A 341 -13.30 -15.48 -13.30
N SER A 342 -13.29 -15.30 -14.61
CA SER A 342 -14.44 -15.65 -15.44
C SER A 342 -14.73 -17.15 -15.32
N PRO A 343 -15.99 -17.59 -15.52
CA PRO A 343 -16.36 -19.00 -15.44
C PRO A 343 -15.60 -19.92 -16.41
N ASP A 344 -15.06 -19.37 -17.50
CA ASP A 344 -14.21 -20.09 -18.46
C ASP A 344 -12.71 -20.02 -18.15
N GLY A 345 -12.32 -19.29 -17.09
CA GLY A 345 -10.93 -19.15 -16.62
C GLY A 345 -10.03 -18.27 -17.48
N LYS A 346 -10.52 -17.67 -18.57
CA LYS A 346 -9.69 -16.92 -19.51
C LYS A 346 -9.45 -15.47 -19.08
N ILE A 347 -10.41 -14.89 -18.37
CA ILE A 347 -10.37 -13.51 -17.93
C ILE A 347 -10.25 -13.48 -16.41
N LEU A 348 -9.35 -12.63 -15.91
CA LEU A 348 -9.26 -12.27 -14.50
C LEU A 348 -9.72 -10.83 -14.34
N ALA A 349 -10.68 -10.60 -13.44
CA ALA A 349 -11.08 -9.28 -13.00
C ALA A 349 -10.43 -8.95 -11.66
N ALA A 350 -9.91 -7.73 -11.53
CA ALA A 350 -9.34 -7.22 -10.31
C ALA A 350 -9.90 -5.83 -9.99
N GLY A 351 -10.39 -5.67 -8.76
CA GLY A 351 -10.97 -4.44 -8.24
C GLY A 351 -9.97 -3.73 -7.35
N HIS A 352 -9.78 -2.43 -7.59
CA HIS A 352 -8.80 -1.62 -6.91
C HIS A 352 -9.44 -0.59 -5.98
N TRP A 353 -8.66 -0.12 -5.01
CA TRP A 353 -9.12 0.85 -4.02
C TRP A 353 -9.35 2.25 -4.59
N ASN A 354 -8.88 2.50 -5.81
CA ASN A 354 -9.13 3.73 -6.54
C ASN A 354 -10.44 3.76 -7.35
N GLY A 355 -11.29 2.75 -7.18
CA GLY A 355 -12.55 2.61 -7.92
C GLY A 355 -12.38 2.00 -9.31
N ARG A 356 -11.16 1.64 -9.72
CA ARG A 356 -10.92 1.00 -11.02
C ARG A 356 -11.07 -0.51 -10.94
N ILE A 357 -11.47 -1.09 -12.06
CA ILE A 357 -11.53 -2.51 -12.31
C ILE A 357 -10.67 -2.78 -13.54
N CYS A 358 -9.75 -3.73 -13.43
CA CYS A 358 -8.88 -4.16 -14.51
C CYS A 358 -9.26 -5.58 -14.93
N LEU A 359 -9.40 -5.80 -16.24
CA LEU A 359 -9.58 -7.12 -16.84
C LEU A 359 -8.28 -7.57 -17.49
N TRP A 360 -7.89 -8.81 -17.23
CA TRP A 360 -6.66 -9.42 -17.72
C TRP A 360 -6.98 -10.69 -18.50
N ASP A 361 -6.36 -10.84 -19.66
CA ASP A 361 -6.27 -12.11 -20.37
C ASP A 361 -5.17 -12.94 -19.70
N ILE A 362 -5.55 -14.11 -19.18
CA ILE A 362 -4.65 -14.99 -18.43
C ILE A 362 -3.72 -15.78 -19.34
N GLN A 363 -4.16 -16.14 -20.55
CA GLN A 363 -3.32 -16.90 -21.50
C GLN A 363 -2.22 -16.02 -22.06
N ARG A 364 -2.56 -14.79 -22.44
CA ARG A 364 -1.63 -13.81 -23.01
C ARG A 364 -0.92 -12.99 -21.95
N LEU A 365 -1.37 -13.07 -20.70
CA LEU A 365 -0.89 -12.26 -19.60
C LEU A 365 -0.85 -10.79 -20.04
N LYS A 366 -2.01 -10.26 -20.43
CA LYS A 366 -2.15 -8.88 -20.93
C LYS A 366 -3.41 -8.22 -20.39
N ARG A 367 -3.28 -6.95 -19.98
CA ARG A 367 -4.43 -6.12 -19.59
C ARG A 367 -5.30 -5.87 -20.82
N LEU A 368 -6.57 -6.26 -20.74
CA LEU A 368 -7.56 -6.07 -21.79
C LEU A 368 -8.20 -4.69 -21.70
N LYS A 369 -8.77 -4.37 -20.53
CA LYS A 369 -9.51 -3.13 -20.29
C LYS A 369 -9.31 -2.66 -18.84
N THR A 370 -9.40 -1.35 -18.65
CA THR A 370 -9.52 -0.72 -17.34
C THR A 370 -10.70 0.25 -17.41
N PHE A 371 -11.63 0.09 -16.49
CA PHE A 371 -12.80 0.97 -16.34
C PHE A 371 -13.00 1.25 -14.85
N GLY A 372 -13.96 2.07 -14.46
CA GLY A 372 -14.13 2.40 -13.06
C GLY A 372 -15.56 2.76 -12.69
N THR A 373 -15.83 2.73 -11.39
CA THR A 373 -17.16 2.98 -10.82
C THR A 373 -17.59 4.44 -10.90
N GLY A 374 -16.75 5.35 -11.40
CA GLY A 374 -17.03 6.80 -11.52
C GLY A 374 -16.76 7.57 -10.22
N ASN A 375 -17.03 6.95 -9.06
CA ASN A 375 -16.63 7.45 -7.76
C ASN A 375 -15.26 6.86 -7.39
N THR A 376 -14.37 7.63 -6.77
CA THR A 376 -13.02 7.18 -6.35
C THR A 376 -13.03 6.21 -5.16
N SER A 377 -14.17 5.55 -4.93
CA SER A 377 -14.44 4.64 -3.82
C SER A 377 -13.85 3.26 -4.08
N ALA A 378 -13.24 2.67 -3.06
CA ALA A 378 -12.56 1.37 -3.18
C ALA A 378 -13.51 0.21 -3.53
N VAL A 379 -13.15 -0.58 -4.55
CA VAL A 379 -13.87 -1.81 -4.95
C VAL A 379 -13.42 -2.96 -4.04
N ASN A 380 -14.33 -3.46 -3.21
CA ASN A 380 -14.04 -4.45 -2.15
C ASN A 380 -14.62 -5.85 -2.44
N SER A 381 -15.41 -5.97 -3.51
CA SER A 381 -16.06 -7.21 -3.92
C SER A 381 -16.28 -7.21 -5.42
N LEU A 382 -15.98 -8.32 -6.06
CA LEU A 382 -16.25 -8.58 -7.47
C LEU A 382 -16.79 -10.00 -7.61
N ASP A 383 -17.73 -10.19 -8.52
CA ASP A 383 -18.15 -11.52 -8.91
C ASP A 383 -18.63 -11.58 -10.35
N PHE A 384 -18.31 -12.66 -11.05
CA PHE A 384 -18.76 -12.89 -12.42
C PHE A 384 -20.13 -13.56 -12.42
N SER A 385 -20.97 -13.19 -13.38
CA SER A 385 -22.20 -13.96 -13.60
C SER A 385 -21.85 -15.38 -14.09
N PRO A 386 -22.71 -16.38 -13.83
CA PRO A 386 -22.48 -17.75 -14.27
C PRO A 386 -22.29 -17.90 -15.79
N CYS A 387 -22.87 -16.98 -16.58
CA CYS A 387 -22.71 -16.95 -18.03
C CYS A 387 -21.44 -16.24 -18.52
N GLY A 388 -20.67 -15.61 -17.62
CA GLY A 388 -19.41 -14.92 -17.91
C GLY A 388 -19.55 -13.57 -18.64
N LYS A 389 -20.77 -13.15 -18.98
CA LYS A 389 -21.02 -11.90 -19.72
C LYS A 389 -21.08 -10.66 -18.83
N GLN A 390 -21.43 -10.84 -17.55
CA GLN A 390 -21.60 -9.74 -16.61
C GLN A 390 -20.62 -9.84 -15.45
N LEU A 391 -20.26 -8.69 -14.90
CA LEU A 391 -19.46 -8.55 -13.69
C LEU A 391 -20.18 -7.63 -12.72
N ALA A 392 -20.38 -8.09 -11.49
CA ALA A 392 -20.88 -7.25 -10.40
C ALA A 392 -19.70 -6.69 -9.62
N SER A 393 -19.83 -5.45 -9.15
CA SER A 393 -18.83 -4.78 -8.33
C SER A 393 -19.49 -4.09 -7.15
N GLY A 394 -18.96 -4.33 -5.95
CA GLY A 394 -19.34 -3.65 -4.71
C GLY A 394 -18.26 -2.69 -4.25
N ALA A 395 -18.62 -1.42 -4.07
CA ALA A 395 -17.71 -0.36 -3.66
C ALA A 395 -17.90 0.06 -2.19
N SER A 396 -16.91 0.76 -1.65
CA SER A 396 -16.89 1.24 -0.25
C SER A 396 -17.95 2.27 0.07
N ASP A 397 -18.46 2.99 -0.93
CA ASP A 397 -19.57 3.94 -0.80
C ASP A 397 -20.95 3.28 -0.87
N SER A 398 -21.01 1.95 -0.76
CA SER A 398 -22.21 1.13 -0.96
C SER A 398 -22.84 1.23 -2.35
N THR A 399 -22.08 1.69 -3.35
CA THR A 399 -22.50 1.56 -4.74
C THR A 399 -22.25 0.14 -5.21
N ILE A 400 -23.25 -0.44 -5.85
CA ILE A 400 -23.13 -1.71 -6.58
C ILE A 400 -23.35 -1.42 -8.05
N LYS A 401 -22.46 -1.92 -8.90
CA LYS A 401 -22.57 -1.77 -10.36
C LYS A 401 -22.46 -3.12 -11.05
N ILE A 402 -23.32 -3.32 -12.05
CA ILE A 402 -23.28 -4.47 -12.95
C ILE A 402 -22.74 -3.98 -14.30
N TRP A 403 -21.75 -4.68 -14.83
CA TRP A 403 -21.05 -4.33 -16.05
C TRP A 403 -21.25 -5.40 -17.11
N ASP A 404 -21.36 -4.98 -18.37
CA ASP A 404 -21.16 -5.86 -19.52
C ASP A 404 -19.65 -5.89 -19.84
N ILE A 405 -19.05 -7.07 -19.88
CA ILE A 405 -17.61 -7.25 -20.16
C ILE A 405 -17.23 -6.79 -21.57
N GLU A 406 -18.14 -6.91 -22.54
CA GLU A 406 -17.92 -6.44 -23.90
C GLU A 406 -18.05 -4.91 -23.97
N LYS A 407 -18.98 -4.33 -23.22
CA LYS A 407 -19.32 -2.89 -23.22
C LYS A 407 -19.17 -2.26 -21.83
N VAL A 408 -17.93 -2.10 -21.39
CA VAL A 408 -17.58 -1.61 -20.04
C VAL A 408 -17.70 -0.09 -19.84
N GLU A 409 -18.03 0.67 -20.89
CA GLU A 409 -18.06 2.15 -20.85
C GLU A 409 -19.15 2.68 -19.90
N VAL A 410 -20.29 1.99 -19.83
CA VAL A 410 -21.42 2.34 -18.98
C VAL A 410 -21.87 1.08 -18.25
N PRO A 411 -22.11 1.13 -16.92
CA PRO A 411 -22.68 0.00 -16.21
C PRO A 411 -24.09 -0.29 -16.74
N LEU A 412 -24.44 -1.56 -16.86
CA LEU A 412 -25.80 -2.01 -17.20
C LEU A 412 -26.80 -1.55 -16.14
N ALA A 413 -26.40 -1.63 -14.87
CA ALA A 413 -27.20 -1.20 -13.74
C ALA A 413 -26.29 -0.65 -12.63
N ALA A 414 -26.80 0.32 -11.89
CA ALA A 414 -26.14 0.86 -10.71
C ALA A 414 -27.16 1.04 -9.58
N PHE A 415 -26.82 0.52 -8.40
CA PHE A 415 -27.64 0.60 -7.20
C PHE A 415 -26.83 1.28 -6.10
N THR A 416 -27.51 2.02 -5.24
CA THR A 416 -26.92 2.61 -4.03
C THR A 416 -27.89 2.33 -2.90
N ALA A 417 -27.37 1.97 -1.73
CA ALA A 417 -28.23 1.78 -0.55
C ALA A 417 -29.02 3.08 -0.26
N ASP A 418 -30.28 2.94 0.14
CA ASP A 418 -31.28 4.02 0.28
C ASP A 418 -30.97 5.06 1.39
N GLN A 419 -29.77 5.03 2.00
CA GLN A 419 -29.40 5.85 3.15
C GLN A 419 -28.02 6.50 2.91
N LYS A 420 -28.02 7.77 2.48
CA LYS A 420 -26.82 8.63 2.46
C LYS A 420 -26.57 9.17 3.87
N GLU A 421 -25.73 8.50 4.65
CA GLU A 421 -25.20 9.04 5.91
C GLU A 421 -23.68 8.88 5.98
N ASP A 422 -23.01 9.74 6.76
CA ASP A 422 -21.58 10.08 6.72
C ASP A 422 -20.56 8.97 7.05
N GLN A 423 -20.97 7.72 7.23
CA GLN A 423 -20.09 6.60 7.61
C GLN A 423 -20.59 5.27 7.02
N VAL A 424 -20.49 5.10 5.70
CA VAL A 424 -20.81 3.87 4.98
C VAL A 424 -19.52 3.08 4.74
N TRP A 425 -19.51 1.77 5.03
CA TRP A 425 -18.29 0.94 4.99
C TRP A 425 -18.26 -0.13 3.89
N GLY A 426 -19.13 -0.04 2.90
CA GLY A 426 -18.99 -0.76 1.64
C GLY A 426 -19.95 -1.90 1.41
N ALA A 427 -20.05 -2.30 0.14
CA ALA A 427 -20.92 -3.35 -0.36
C ALA A 427 -20.14 -4.61 -0.74
N CYS A 428 -20.77 -5.77 -0.49
CA CYS A 428 -20.31 -7.08 -0.96
C CYS A 428 -21.34 -7.64 -1.95
N VAL A 429 -20.87 -8.35 -2.98
CA VAL A 429 -21.71 -8.88 -4.06
C VAL A 429 -21.36 -10.35 -4.31
N ALA A 430 -22.37 -11.14 -4.65
CA ALA A 430 -22.20 -12.53 -5.10
C ALA A 430 -23.36 -12.90 -6.04
N PHE A 431 -23.05 -13.45 -7.20
CA PHE A 431 -24.05 -14.00 -8.10
C PHE A 431 -24.54 -15.37 -7.60
N LEU A 432 -25.84 -15.58 -7.71
CA LEU A 432 -26.47 -16.88 -7.59
C LEU A 432 -26.14 -17.71 -8.84
N PRO A 433 -26.09 -19.04 -8.72
CA PRO A 433 -26.00 -19.94 -9.88
C PRO A 433 -27.12 -19.74 -10.91
N SER A 434 -28.28 -19.24 -10.48
CA SER A 434 -29.41 -18.90 -11.35
C SER A 434 -29.24 -17.60 -12.14
N GLY A 435 -28.22 -16.78 -11.82
CA GLY A 435 -27.97 -15.47 -12.43
C GLY A 435 -28.51 -14.27 -11.64
N GLY A 436 -29.30 -14.50 -10.58
CA GLY A 436 -29.65 -13.44 -9.63
C GLY A 436 -28.43 -12.93 -8.87
N LEU A 437 -28.49 -11.72 -8.32
CA LEU A 437 -27.38 -11.09 -7.59
C LEU A 437 -27.75 -10.87 -6.12
N VAL A 438 -26.95 -11.40 -5.21
CA VAL A 438 -27.04 -11.13 -3.77
C VAL A 438 -26.08 -10.00 -3.41
N CYS A 439 -26.60 -9.03 -2.69
CA CYS A 439 -25.93 -7.79 -2.33
C CYS A 439 -26.06 -7.55 -0.83
N ALA A 440 -24.94 -7.33 -0.15
CA ALA A 440 -24.91 -6.95 1.27
C ALA A 440 -24.35 -5.54 1.44
N TYR A 441 -25.00 -4.72 2.27
CA TYR A 441 -24.59 -3.35 2.56
C TYR A 441 -24.17 -3.17 4.02
N SER A 442 -23.28 -2.22 4.27
CA SER A 442 -22.98 -1.77 5.63
C SER A 442 -24.22 -1.18 6.31
N LYS A 443 -24.39 -1.43 7.63
CA LYS A 443 -25.59 -1.16 8.44
C LYS A 443 -26.75 -2.16 8.28
N GLY A 444 -26.47 -3.33 7.72
CA GLY A 444 -27.33 -4.48 7.99
C GLY A 444 -28.48 -4.68 7.03
N HIS A 445 -28.26 -4.56 5.72
CA HIS A 445 -29.24 -5.01 4.74
C HIS A 445 -28.64 -6.00 3.75
N LEU A 446 -29.28 -7.16 3.63
CA LEU A 446 -29.11 -8.05 2.49
C LEU A 446 -30.23 -7.80 1.50
N SER A 447 -29.90 -7.78 0.22
CA SER A 447 -30.88 -7.68 -0.86
C SER A 447 -30.54 -8.66 -1.97
N VAL A 448 -31.58 -9.26 -2.54
CA VAL A 448 -31.46 -10.14 -3.70
C VAL A 448 -32.09 -9.44 -4.89
N TRP A 449 -31.36 -9.41 -5.99
CA TRP A 449 -31.69 -8.72 -7.22
C TRP A 449 -31.80 -9.72 -8.36
N ASP A 450 -32.68 -9.44 -9.30
CA ASP A 450 -32.77 -10.13 -10.58
C ASP A 450 -32.69 -9.07 -11.69
N GLY A 451 -31.52 -8.94 -12.29
CA GLY A 451 -31.18 -7.79 -13.14
C GLY A 451 -31.31 -6.47 -12.38
N GLU A 452 -32.20 -5.59 -12.84
CA GLU A 452 -32.48 -4.29 -12.20
C GLU A 452 -33.55 -4.36 -11.10
N LYS A 453 -34.24 -5.49 -10.93
CA LYS A 453 -35.37 -5.60 -10.00
C LYS A 453 -34.92 -6.18 -8.67
N LYS A 454 -35.13 -5.40 -7.60
CA LYS A 454 -34.98 -5.88 -6.22
C LYS A 454 -36.08 -6.89 -5.90
N ARG A 455 -35.72 -8.17 -5.73
CA ARG A 455 -36.66 -9.27 -5.45
C ARG A 455 -37.02 -9.32 -3.96
N THR A 456 -36.01 -9.31 -3.09
CA THR A 456 -36.18 -9.38 -1.64
C THR A 456 -35.15 -8.49 -0.95
N ALA A 457 -35.50 -7.95 0.22
CA ALA A 457 -34.54 -7.34 1.13
C ALA A 457 -34.98 -7.54 2.56
N PHE A 458 -34.00 -7.85 3.41
CA PHE A 458 -34.21 -8.13 4.81
C PHE A 458 -33.05 -7.57 5.64
N PRO A 459 -33.31 -7.18 6.89
CA PRO A 459 -32.27 -6.72 7.78
C PRO A 459 -31.35 -7.89 8.16
N ILE A 460 -30.05 -7.64 8.15
CA ILE A 460 -28.99 -8.47 8.71
C ILE A 460 -28.31 -7.67 9.85
N GLY A 461 -27.45 -8.28 10.66
CA GLY A 461 -26.77 -7.58 11.77
C GLY A 461 -26.20 -6.19 11.37
N THR A 462 -26.21 -5.22 12.29
CA THR A 462 -25.91 -3.78 12.05
C THR A 462 -24.46 -3.45 11.68
N ALA A 463 -23.67 -4.47 11.30
CA ALA A 463 -22.23 -4.37 11.26
C ALA A 463 -21.65 -3.55 10.10
N ARG A 464 -20.36 -3.27 10.27
CA ARG A 464 -19.47 -2.65 9.30
C ARG A 464 -18.78 -3.73 8.47
N ARG A 465 -18.75 -3.56 7.14
CA ARG A 465 -18.08 -4.45 6.16
C ARG A 465 -18.56 -5.91 6.17
N PRO A 466 -19.79 -6.20 5.70
CA PRO A 466 -20.21 -7.58 5.53
C PRO A 466 -19.35 -8.29 4.47
N LYS A 467 -18.96 -9.53 4.74
CA LYS A 467 -18.46 -10.46 3.72
C LYS A 467 -19.49 -11.55 3.52
N ILE A 468 -19.83 -11.85 2.27
CA ILE A 468 -20.85 -12.84 1.95
C ILE A 468 -20.29 -13.98 1.11
N SER A 469 -20.91 -15.15 1.27
CA SER A 469 -20.71 -16.29 0.39
C SER A 469 -22.04 -16.99 0.17
N VAL A 470 -22.34 -17.32 -1.08
CA VAL A 470 -23.56 -18.01 -1.48
C VAL A 470 -23.27 -19.51 -1.57
N SER A 471 -24.22 -20.34 -1.13
CA SER A 471 -24.11 -21.79 -1.27
C SER A 471 -24.13 -22.22 -2.75
N PRO A 472 -23.48 -23.32 -3.13
CA PRO A 472 -23.43 -23.78 -4.52
C PRO A 472 -24.80 -24.05 -5.17
N ASP A 473 -25.85 -24.27 -4.38
CA ASP A 473 -27.23 -24.42 -4.86
C ASP A 473 -28.02 -23.10 -4.93
N GLY A 474 -27.43 -21.99 -4.49
CA GLY A 474 -28.02 -20.66 -4.49
C GLY A 474 -29.11 -20.41 -3.45
N LYS A 475 -29.34 -21.35 -2.51
CA LYS A 475 -30.44 -21.27 -1.54
C LYS A 475 -30.05 -20.59 -0.23
N GLN A 476 -28.78 -20.66 0.15
CA GLN A 476 -28.28 -20.13 1.41
C GLN A 476 -27.21 -19.08 1.16
N VAL A 477 -27.13 -18.11 2.06
CA VAL A 477 -26.07 -17.11 2.07
C VAL A 477 -25.50 -17.00 3.48
N ALA A 478 -24.19 -17.15 3.58
CA ALA A 478 -23.44 -16.93 4.80
C ALA A 478 -22.93 -15.50 4.82
N VAL A 479 -23.09 -14.82 5.95
CA VAL A 479 -22.71 -13.43 6.14
C VAL A 479 -21.79 -13.36 7.36
N ALA A 480 -20.61 -12.79 7.20
CA ALA A 480 -19.67 -12.50 8.29
C ALA A 480 -19.60 -11.00 8.57
N HIS A 481 -19.64 -10.66 9.86
CA HIS A 481 -19.67 -9.30 10.36
C HIS A 481 -18.37 -8.97 11.11
N PHE A 482 -17.55 -8.09 10.51
CA PHE A 482 -16.22 -7.79 11.03
C PHE A 482 -16.24 -7.13 12.42
N SER A 483 -17.17 -6.20 12.68
CA SER A 483 -17.21 -5.42 13.93
C SER A 483 -18.01 -6.07 15.06
N GLU A 484 -18.90 -7.00 14.74
CA GLU A 484 -19.90 -7.53 15.69
C GLU A 484 -19.55 -8.94 16.16
N ASN A 485 -18.48 -9.55 15.63
CA ASN A 485 -18.10 -10.94 15.90
C ASN A 485 -19.29 -11.89 15.71
N GLN A 486 -19.93 -11.78 14.56
CA GLN A 486 -21.10 -12.59 14.18
C GLN A 486 -20.88 -13.20 12.80
N ALA A 487 -21.38 -14.42 12.65
CA ALA A 487 -21.42 -15.14 11.39
C ALA A 487 -22.78 -15.83 11.30
N GLU A 488 -23.57 -15.47 10.31
CA GLU A 488 -24.99 -15.79 10.21
C GLU A 488 -25.28 -16.45 8.87
N LEU A 489 -26.23 -17.39 8.84
CA LEU A 489 -26.74 -17.97 7.60
C LEU A 489 -28.19 -17.58 7.39
N TYR A 490 -28.50 -17.17 6.17
CA TYR A 490 -29.84 -16.80 5.75
C TYR A 490 -30.31 -17.65 4.57
N ASP A 491 -31.62 -17.87 4.50
CA ASP A 491 -32.28 -18.37 3.30
C ASP A 491 -32.45 -17.23 2.29
N VAL A 492 -32.02 -17.47 1.05
CA VAL A 492 -31.97 -16.44 0.00
C VAL A 492 -33.38 -16.04 -0.48
N GLU A 493 -34.33 -16.98 -0.46
CA GLU A 493 -35.67 -16.77 -0.99
C GLU A 493 -36.58 -16.07 0.02
N THR A 494 -36.55 -16.51 1.27
CA THR A 494 -37.41 -16.03 2.35
C THR A 494 -36.77 -14.91 3.17
N GLY A 495 -35.44 -14.82 3.17
CA GLY A 495 -34.69 -13.89 4.01
C GLY A 495 -34.67 -14.23 5.49
N GLN A 496 -35.07 -15.45 5.86
CA GLN A 496 -35.07 -15.90 7.25
C GLN A 496 -33.65 -16.27 7.70
N LEU A 497 -33.32 -15.89 8.94
CA LEU A 497 -32.12 -16.37 9.63
C LEU A 497 -32.29 -17.86 9.91
N LEU A 498 -31.38 -18.67 9.37
CA LEU A 498 -31.34 -20.12 9.56
C LEU A 498 -30.55 -20.49 10.83
N VAL A 499 -29.36 -19.92 10.99
CA VAL A 499 -28.47 -20.23 12.11
C VAL A 499 -27.45 -19.11 12.34
N GLU A 500 -27.09 -18.89 13.61
CA GLU A 500 -25.89 -18.15 14.01
C GLU A 500 -24.75 -19.14 14.24
N LEU A 501 -23.68 -19.06 13.48
CA LEU A 501 -22.52 -19.94 13.63
C LEU A 501 -21.81 -19.64 14.94
N CYS A 502 -21.49 -20.69 15.70
CA CYS A 502 -20.77 -20.53 16.96
C CYS A 502 -19.35 -20.01 16.71
N LEU A 503 -19.00 -18.89 17.33
CA LEU A 503 -17.69 -18.22 17.27
C LEU A 503 -16.90 -18.31 18.58
N ALA A 504 -17.50 -18.89 19.63
CA ALA A 504 -16.79 -19.18 20.88
C ALA A 504 -15.55 -20.04 20.59
N LYS A 505 -14.45 -19.80 21.31
CA LYS A 505 -13.21 -20.57 21.12
C LYS A 505 -13.47 -22.04 21.39
N GLU A 506 -13.06 -22.89 20.45
CA GLU A 506 -13.20 -24.33 20.59
C GLU A 506 -12.31 -24.84 21.73
N ARG A 507 -12.87 -25.66 22.60
CA ARG A 507 -12.21 -26.14 23.82
C ARG A 507 -11.68 -27.55 23.65
N GLU A 508 -12.19 -28.30 22.68
CA GLU A 508 -11.81 -29.68 22.40
C GLU A 508 -10.51 -29.73 21.59
N PRO A 509 -9.38 -30.18 22.15
CA PRO A 509 -8.11 -30.26 21.44
C PRO A 509 -8.17 -31.20 20.22
N ALA A 510 -9.07 -32.18 20.21
CA ALA A 510 -9.24 -33.15 19.14
C ALA A 510 -9.73 -32.53 17.82
N LYS A 511 -10.38 -31.37 17.87
CA LYS A 511 -10.84 -30.65 16.67
C LYS A 511 -9.76 -29.79 16.04
N TYR A 512 -8.66 -29.55 16.75
CA TYR A 512 -7.52 -28.80 16.22
C TYR A 512 -6.66 -29.72 15.35
N SER A 513 -6.28 -29.24 14.18
CA SER A 513 -5.39 -29.94 13.24
C SER A 513 -4.12 -29.17 12.96
N GLY A 514 -3.04 -29.89 12.65
CA GLY A 514 -1.72 -29.36 12.39
C GLY A 514 -0.71 -29.70 13.51
N ASP A 515 0.36 -28.90 13.60
CA ASP A 515 1.47 -29.13 14.53
C ASP A 515 1.01 -29.18 16.00
N ALA A 516 1.22 -30.33 16.65
CA ALA A 516 0.81 -30.59 18.02
C ALA A 516 1.42 -29.62 19.05
N LEU A 517 2.68 -29.21 18.88
CA LEU A 517 3.33 -28.23 19.78
C LEU A 517 2.67 -26.86 19.66
N ARG A 518 2.28 -26.50 18.44
CA ARG A 518 1.60 -25.26 18.14
C ARG A 518 0.18 -25.24 18.68
N VAL A 519 -0.57 -26.31 18.46
CA VAL A 519 -1.90 -26.49 19.04
C VAL A 519 -1.83 -26.39 20.57
N GLN A 520 -0.85 -27.03 21.20
CA GLN A 520 -0.64 -26.90 22.65
C GLN A 520 -0.30 -25.46 23.08
N ALA A 521 0.59 -24.77 22.36
CA ALA A 521 0.94 -23.39 22.65
C ALA A 521 -0.26 -22.44 22.50
N TYR A 522 -1.04 -22.62 21.44
CA TYR A 522 -2.27 -21.87 21.18
C TYR A 522 -3.31 -22.13 22.25
N LEU A 523 -3.57 -23.39 22.60
CA LEU A 523 -4.52 -23.75 23.67
C LEU A 523 -4.09 -23.20 25.03
N ARG A 524 -2.78 -23.15 25.33
CA ARG A 524 -2.25 -22.48 26.54
C ARG A 524 -2.50 -20.97 26.50
N LEU A 525 -2.31 -20.32 25.35
CA LEU A 525 -2.62 -18.91 25.16
C LEU A 525 -4.12 -18.67 25.36
N VAL A 526 -4.97 -19.41 24.65
CA VAL A 526 -6.43 -19.36 24.75
C VAL A 526 -6.89 -19.51 26.20
N LYS A 527 -6.39 -20.50 26.94
CA LYS A 527 -6.70 -20.66 28.37
C LYS A 527 -6.37 -19.42 29.20
N LYS A 528 -5.27 -18.71 28.89
CA LYS A 528 -4.89 -17.46 29.57
C LYS A 528 -5.69 -16.24 29.10
N THR A 529 -6.10 -16.16 27.83
CA THR A 529 -6.77 -14.98 27.25
C THR A 529 -8.30 -15.01 27.38
N VAL A 530 -8.92 -16.19 27.47
CA VAL A 530 -10.39 -16.36 27.59
C VAL A 530 -10.95 -15.65 28.83
N GLU A 531 -10.15 -15.43 29.87
CA GLU A 531 -10.54 -14.65 31.04
C GLU A 531 -10.55 -13.13 30.80
N ARG A 532 -9.96 -12.62 29.71
CA ARG A 532 -9.77 -11.17 29.48
C ARG A 532 -10.45 -10.61 28.23
N ASN A 533 -10.73 -11.39 27.18
CA ASN A 533 -11.47 -10.88 26.01
C ASN A 533 -12.14 -12.01 25.17
N PRO A 534 -13.47 -12.13 25.13
CA PRO A 534 -14.19 -13.20 24.42
C PRO A 534 -14.44 -12.93 22.92
N ALA A 535 -14.16 -11.72 22.44
CA ALA A 535 -14.48 -11.25 21.09
C ALA A 535 -13.54 -11.80 19.98
N GLN A 536 -14.06 -12.59 19.04
CA GLN A 536 -13.33 -13.04 17.84
C GLN A 536 -13.77 -12.26 16.59
N VAL A 537 -12.86 -11.47 16.01
CA VAL A 537 -13.12 -10.76 14.76
C VAL A 537 -13.21 -11.77 13.62
N VAL A 538 -14.37 -11.83 12.97
CA VAL A 538 -14.60 -12.68 11.79
C VAL A 538 -14.18 -11.90 10.54
N GLY A 539 -13.26 -12.46 9.77
CA GLY A 539 -12.81 -11.93 8.48
C GLY A 539 -13.64 -12.52 7.33
N PRO A 540 -13.05 -13.36 6.46
CA PRO A 540 -13.77 -13.99 5.36
C PRO A 540 -14.61 -15.20 5.81
N ILE A 541 -15.71 -15.46 5.12
CA ILE A 541 -16.53 -16.68 5.23
C ILE A 541 -16.82 -17.22 3.82
N ILE A 542 -16.73 -18.53 3.61
CA ILE A 542 -16.90 -19.14 2.29
C ILE A 542 -17.49 -20.55 2.36
N PHE A 543 -18.43 -20.85 1.46
CA PHE A 543 -18.92 -22.22 1.24
C PHE A 543 -17.96 -23.05 0.39
N SER A 544 -17.82 -24.32 0.73
CA SER A 544 -17.20 -25.31 -0.15
C SER A 544 -18.05 -25.52 -1.42
N PRO A 545 -17.43 -25.76 -2.60
CA PRO A 545 -18.15 -26.05 -3.84
C PRO A 545 -19.06 -27.28 -3.77
N CYS A 546 -18.74 -28.25 -2.91
CA CYS A 546 -19.54 -29.44 -2.67
C CYS A 546 -20.62 -29.27 -1.58
N ARG A 547 -20.76 -28.08 -0.98
CA ARG A 547 -21.73 -27.75 0.08
C ARG A 547 -21.64 -28.66 1.31
N THR A 548 -20.46 -29.20 1.61
CA THR A 548 -20.26 -30.04 2.81
C THR A 548 -19.73 -29.23 3.98
N VAL A 549 -18.91 -28.23 3.67
CA VAL A 549 -18.18 -27.42 4.65
C VAL A 549 -18.38 -25.93 4.41
N ILE A 550 -18.43 -25.16 5.48
CA ILE A 550 -18.28 -23.71 5.51
C ILE A 550 -16.94 -23.40 6.17
N ALA A 551 -16.11 -22.55 5.56
CA ALA A 551 -14.86 -22.09 6.15
C ALA A 551 -14.97 -20.62 6.57
N GLY A 552 -14.41 -20.29 7.73
CA GLY A 552 -14.36 -18.92 8.23
C GLY A 552 -12.99 -18.58 8.81
N GLY A 553 -12.51 -17.39 8.50
CA GLY A 553 -11.27 -16.85 9.04
C GLY A 553 -11.57 -16.05 10.30
N LEU A 554 -11.01 -16.47 11.44
CA LEU A 554 -11.08 -15.75 12.70
C LEU A 554 -9.69 -15.27 13.11
N LEU A 555 -9.64 -14.48 14.18
CA LEU A 555 -8.37 -14.05 14.76
C LEU A 555 -7.63 -15.24 15.40
N GLY A 556 -6.59 -15.72 14.72
CA GLY A 556 -5.67 -16.77 15.17
C GLY A 556 -6.06 -18.18 14.74
N GLU A 557 -7.16 -18.34 14.00
CA GLU A 557 -7.67 -19.64 13.59
C GLU A 557 -8.52 -19.57 12.31
N ILE A 558 -8.53 -20.67 11.55
CA ILE A 558 -9.51 -20.92 10.49
C ILE A 558 -10.43 -22.00 11.01
N ARG A 559 -11.74 -21.77 10.93
CA ARG A 559 -12.75 -22.71 11.41
C ARG A 559 -13.52 -23.31 10.26
N LEU A 560 -13.75 -24.62 10.33
CA LEU A 560 -14.58 -25.37 9.42
C LEU A 560 -15.84 -25.82 10.15
N TRP A 561 -17.00 -25.46 9.61
CA TRP A 561 -18.31 -25.93 10.06
C TRP A 561 -18.89 -26.92 9.05
N ASP A 562 -19.66 -27.87 9.55
CA ASP A 562 -20.52 -28.69 8.69
C ASP A 562 -21.63 -27.82 8.11
N ALA A 563 -21.85 -27.87 6.81
CA ALA A 563 -22.84 -27.02 6.14
C ALA A 563 -24.30 -27.48 6.37
N THR A 564 -24.50 -28.64 6.98
CA THR A 564 -25.81 -29.24 7.30
C THR A 564 -26.14 -29.13 8.78
N THR A 565 -25.20 -29.51 9.65
CA THR A 565 -25.39 -29.48 11.11
C THR A 565 -24.95 -28.17 11.75
N TYR A 566 -24.12 -27.39 11.07
CA TYR A 566 -23.52 -26.14 11.56
C TYR A 566 -22.58 -26.29 12.75
N GLU A 567 -22.22 -27.53 13.08
CA GLU A 567 -21.26 -27.83 14.12
C GLU A 567 -19.82 -27.64 13.64
N VAL A 568 -18.92 -27.33 14.57
CA VAL A 568 -17.50 -27.17 14.29
C VAL A 568 -16.89 -28.55 14.00
N LEU A 569 -16.44 -28.74 12.76
CA LEU A 569 -15.75 -29.95 12.29
C LEU A 569 -14.26 -29.89 12.63
N LYS A 570 -13.61 -28.77 12.30
CA LYS A 570 -12.15 -28.64 12.44
C LYS A 570 -11.70 -27.20 12.64
N VAL A 571 -10.54 -27.05 13.28
CA VAL A 571 -9.86 -25.76 13.49
C VAL A 571 -8.41 -25.86 13.03
N PHE A 572 -8.01 -24.98 12.11
CA PHE A 572 -6.62 -24.84 11.66
C PHE A 572 -5.97 -23.65 12.37
N CYS A 573 -4.73 -23.83 12.85
CA CYS A 573 -3.96 -22.76 13.48
C CYS A 573 -2.91 -22.20 12.50
N PRO A 574 -3.09 -20.98 11.96
CA PRO A 574 -2.06 -20.28 11.21
C PRO A 574 -0.75 -20.14 12.02
N PRO A 575 0.43 -20.01 11.35
CA PRO A 575 1.76 -19.86 11.95
C PRO A 575 1.91 -18.58 12.80
N HIS A 576 2.99 -18.47 13.58
CA HIS A 576 3.18 -17.37 14.53
C HIS A 576 3.42 -16.08 13.73
N GLY A 577 2.76 -14.99 14.12
CA GLY A 577 2.81 -13.71 13.39
C GLY A 577 1.75 -13.54 12.28
N CYS A 578 1.11 -14.60 11.80
CA CYS A 578 0.01 -14.52 10.82
C CYS A 578 -1.35 -14.72 11.49
N GLN A 579 -1.69 -13.89 12.48
CA GLN A 579 -2.88 -14.12 13.30
C GLN A 579 -4.19 -13.68 12.65
N ARG A 580 -4.17 -12.89 11.56
CA ARG A 580 -5.39 -12.48 10.89
C ARG A 580 -5.46 -13.07 9.49
N VAL A 581 -6.55 -13.80 9.22
CA VAL A 581 -6.84 -14.34 7.89
C VAL A 581 -7.60 -13.28 7.11
N GLY A 582 -6.96 -12.71 6.09
CA GLY A 582 -7.53 -11.64 5.25
C GLY A 582 -8.39 -12.18 4.11
N ALA A 583 -8.02 -13.36 3.57
CA ALA A 583 -8.66 -13.98 2.43
C ALA A 583 -8.76 -15.50 2.62
N LEU A 584 -9.83 -16.10 2.09
CA LEU A 584 -10.06 -17.55 2.05
C LEU A 584 -10.68 -17.92 0.70
N THR A 585 -10.24 -19.03 0.12
CA THR A 585 -10.89 -19.59 -1.08
C THR A 585 -10.74 -21.11 -1.14
N PHE A 586 -11.77 -21.82 -1.60
CA PHE A 586 -11.69 -23.25 -1.85
C PHE A 586 -11.21 -23.53 -3.27
N SER A 587 -10.44 -24.60 -3.43
CA SER A 587 -10.22 -25.20 -4.74
C SER A 587 -11.55 -25.65 -5.38
N PRO A 588 -11.68 -25.67 -6.71
CA PRO A 588 -12.94 -26.07 -7.38
C PRO A 588 -13.41 -27.49 -7.02
N CYS A 589 -12.48 -28.39 -6.68
CA CYS A 589 -12.81 -29.74 -6.23
C CYS A 589 -13.25 -29.82 -4.75
N GLY A 590 -13.11 -28.74 -3.98
CA GLY A 590 -13.45 -28.67 -2.55
C GLY A 590 -12.48 -29.40 -1.62
N ARG A 591 -11.49 -30.14 -2.14
CA ARG A 591 -10.51 -30.88 -1.33
C ARG A 591 -9.52 -29.98 -0.61
N TYR A 592 -9.19 -28.85 -1.21
CA TYR A 592 -8.19 -27.93 -0.70
C TYR A 592 -8.77 -26.56 -0.39
N LEU A 593 -8.24 -25.92 0.66
CA LEU A 593 -8.55 -24.56 1.08
C LEU A 593 -7.27 -23.72 1.01
N VAL A 594 -7.37 -22.49 0.53
CA VAL A 594 -6.27 -21.53 0.54
C VAL A 594 -6.59 -20.39 1.49
N SER A 595 -5.62 -19.98 2.29
CA SER A 595 -5.72 -18.83 3.19
C SER A 595 -4.63 -17.80 2.95
N GLY A 596 -4.99 -16.53 2.93
CA GLY A 596 -4.07 -15.39 2.85
C GLY A 596 -3.93 -14.68 4.21
N ALA A 597 -2.69 -14.39 4.61
CA ALA A 597 -2.41 -13.63 5.82
C ALA A 597 -2.59 -12.11 5.64
N SER A 598 -3.03 -11.45 6.71
CA SER A 598 -3.02 -9.99 6.88
C SER A 598 -1.92 -9.60 7.89
N TRP A 599 -1.35 -8.42 7.71
CA TRP A 599 -0.14 -7.98 8.42
C TRP A 599 -0.36 -7.87 9.93
N MET A 600 0.54 -8.53 10.67
CA MET A 600 0.78 -8.33 12.10
C MET A 600 2.26 -8.56 12.40
N ASN A 601 3.10 -7.57 12.12
CA ASN A 601 4.52 -7.57 12.49
C ASN A 601 5.32 -8.76 11.92
N THR A 602 5.05 -9.17 10.68
CA THR A 602 5.83 -10.19 9.96
C THR A 602 6.44 -9.63 8.69
N ASP A 603 7.61 -10.13 8.31
CA ASP A 603 8.39 -9.64 7.16
C ASP A 603 7.75 -9.99 5.80
N GLN A 604 6.94 -11.05 5.71
CA GLN A 604 6.18 -11.40 4.50
C GLN A 604 4.80 -11.97 4.86
N MET A 605 3.86 -11.89 3.91
CA MET A 605 2.53 -12.47 4.05
C MET A 605 2.49 -13.87 3.45
N SER A 606 2.16 -14.86 4.27
CA SER A 606 2.01 -16.24 3.80
C SER A 606 0.67 -16.44 3.10
N ILE A 607 0.70 -17.13 1.97
CA ILE A 607 -0.46 -17.79 1.37
C ILE A 607 -0.29 -19.29 1.63
N ARG A 608 -1.30 -19.95 2.18
CA ARG A 608 -1.19 -21.35 2.62
C ARG A 608 -2.23 -22.21 1.95
N LEU A 609 -1.80 -23.36 1.44
CA LEU A 609 -2.66 -24.42 0.92
C LEU A 609 -2.87 -25.47 2.02
N TRP A 610 -4.12 -25.80 2.30
CA TRP A 610 -4.54 -26.75 3.32
C TRP A 610 -5.34 -27.88 2.69
N GLU A 611 -5.09 -29.12 3.10
CA GLU A 611 -6.02 -30.21 2.82
C GLU A 611 -7.18 -30.16 3.81
N VAL A 612 -8.42 -30.10 3.30
CA VAL A 612 -9.61 -29.89 4.14
C VAL A 612 -9.86 -31.07 5.07
N ALA A 613 -9.65 -32.30 4.58
CA ALA A 613 -9.91 -33.52 5.32
C ALA A 613 -8.94 -33.71 6.51
N THR A 614 -7.64 -33.52 6.28
CA THR A 614 -6.59 -33.75 7.29
C THR A 614 -6.28 -32.49 8.10
N GLY A 615 -6.51 -31.30 7.54
CA GLY A 615 -6.10 -30.02 8.12
C GLY A 615 -4.59 -29.79 8.07
N GLU A 616 -3.88 -30.56 7.26
CA GLU A 616 -2.45 -30.40 7.04
C GLU A 616 -2.17 -29.26 6.07
N ASN A 617 -1.08 -28.53 6.32
CA ASN A 617 -0.58 -27.53 5.39
C ASN A 617 0.30 -28.20 4.34
N ILE A 618 -0.18 -28.25 3.10
CA ILE A 618 0.51 -28.89 1.97
C ILE A 618 1.65 -28.01 1.47
N ALA A 619 1.37 -26.72 1.33
CA ALA A 619 2.32 -25.75 0.80
C ALA A 619 2.15 -24.38 1.46
N THR A 620 3.25 -23.63 1.53
CA THR A 620 3.25 -22.23 1.93
C THR A 620 3.95 -21.42 0.85
N PHE A 621 3.25 -20.46 0.28
CA PHE A 621 3.76 -19.50 -0.67
C PHE A 621 4.06 -18.19 0.03
N TRP A 622 5.14 -17.54 -0.41
CA TRP A 622 5.63 -16.28 0.11
C TRP A 622 5.85 -15.35 -1.07
N GLY A 623 5.45 -14.09 -0.98
CA GLY A 623 5.66 -13.18 -2.11
C GLY A 623 5.03 -11.79 -1.99
N HIS A 624 3.90 -11.67 -1.31
CA HIS A 624 3.32 -10.35 -1.04
C HIS A 624 4.02 -9.69 0.15
N SER A 625 4.37 -8.42 -0.02
CA SER A 625 5.01 -7.63 1.05
C SER A 625 4.02 -7.12 2.09
N THR A 626 2.73 -7.12 1.77
CA THR A 626 1.65 -6.71 2.70
C THR A 626 0.37 -7.53 2.47
N ASP A 627 -0.67 -7.27 3.26
CA ASP A 627 -1.92 -8.03 3.38
C ASP A 627 -2.42 -8.64 2.06
N VAL A 628 -2.68 -9.94 2.09
CA VAL A 628 -3.47 -10.60 1.05
C VAL A 628 -4.93 -10.27 1.30
N GLN A 629 -5.51 -9.47 0.40
CA GLN A 629 -6.88 -8.95 0.52
C GLN A 629 -7.90 -9.92 -0.06
N ASP A 630 -7.53 -10.64 -1.12
CA ASP A 630 -8.43 -11.59 -1.76
C ASP A 630 -7.69 -12.69 -2.53
N LEU A 631 -8.36 -13.81 -2.77
CA LEU A 631 -7.84 -15.02 -3.42
C LEU A 631 -8.90 -15.66 -4.30
N ALA A 632 -8.51 -16.14 -5.48
CA ALA A 632 -9.40 -16.93 -6.34
C ALA A 632 -8.66 -18.05 -7.07
N PHE A 633 -9.27 -19.23 -7.14
CA PHE A 633 -8.82 -20.28 -8.05
C PHE A 633 -9.35 -20.05 -9.46
N SER A 634 -8.59 -20.48 -10.46
CA SER A 634 -9.15 -20.69 -11.79
C SER A 634 -10.20 -21.82 -11.73
N PRO A 635 -11.22 -21.79 -12.60
CA PRO A 635 -12.27 -22.82 -12.61
C PRO A 635 -11.74 -24.25 -12.82
N ASP A 636 -10.63 -24.40 -13.54
CA ASP A 636 -9.95 -25.68 -13.75
C ASP A 636 -9.05 -26.11 -12.56
N GLY A 637 -8.90 -25.25 -11.55
CA GLY A 637 -8.09 -25.45 -10.36
C GLY A 637 -6.58 -25.32 -10.58
N THR A 638 -6.12 -25.10 -11.81
CA THR A 638 -4.68 -25.15 -12.14
C THR A 638 -3.92 -23.90 -11.71
N LEU A 639 -4.61 -22.78 -11.53
CA LEU A 639 -4.04 -21.50 -11.13
C LEU A 639 -4.71 -20.99 -9.86
N LEU A 640 -3.93 -20.28 -9.06
CA LEU A 640 -4.41 -19.43 -7.98
C LEU A 640 -3.97 -18.00 -8.28
N VAL A 641 -4.87 -17.04 -8.06
CA VAL A 641 -4.52 -15.61 -8.03
C VAL A 641 -4.64 -15.09 -6.60
N SER A 642 -3.69 -14.25 -6.20
CA SER A 642 -3.74 -13.50 -4.95
C SER A 642 -3.66 -12.00 -5.23
N GLY A 643 -4.61 -11.25 -4.68
CA GLY A 643 -4.61 -9.79 -4.69
C GLY A 643 -4.18 -9.23 -3.35
N SER A 644 -3.27 -8.24 -3.36
CA SER A 644 -2.69 -7.69 -2.15
C SER A 644 -2.87 -6.18 -2.02
N TYR A 645 -2.80 -5.74 -0.76
CA TYR A 645 -2.64 -4.35 -0.39
C TYR A 645 -1.30 -3.76 -0.87
N ASP A 646 -0.35 -4.58 -1.34
CA ASP A 646 0.88 -4.08 -1.95
C ASP A 646 0.67 -3.48 -3.35
N GLY A 647 -0.55 -3.62 -3.89
CA GLY A 647 -0.99 -3.15 -5.20
C GLY A 647 -0.85 -4.20 -6.30
N THR A 648 -0.24 -5.35 -6.05
CA THR A 648 0.00 -6.38 -7.07
C THR A 648 -1.00 -7.52 -7.01
N LEU A 649 -1.06 -8.24 -8.14
CA LEU A 649 -1.63 -9.56 -8.24
C LEU A 649 -0.51 -10.55 -8.53
N LEU A 650 -0.49 -11.68 -7.84
CA LEU A 650 0.40 -12.81 -8.14
C LEU A 650 -0.42 -13.99 -8.66
N LEU A 651 0.09 -14.61 -9.73
CA LEU A 651 -0.44 -15.85 -10.29
C LEU A 651 0.49 -17.00 -9.88
N TRP A 652 -0.09 -18.05 -9.32
CA TRP A 652 0.61 -19.23 -8.80
C TRP A 652 0.20 -20.47 -9.61
N ASP A 653 1.17 -21.31 -9.97
CA ASP A 653 0.88 -22.62 -10.57
C ASP A 653 0.58 -23.63 -9.47
N MET A 654 -0.63 -24.17 -9.50
CA MET A 654 -1.12 -25.10 -8.48
C MET A 654 -0.94 -26.56 -8.89
N LYS A 655 -0.62 -26.86 -10.16
CA LYS A 655 -0.45 -28.23 -10.66
C LYS A 655 0.58 -29.07 -9.88
N PRO A 656 1.69 -28.51 -9.34
CA PRO A 656 2.62 -29.30 -8.55
C PRO A 656 2.05 -29.79 -7.20
N TYR A 657 0.93 -29.23 -6.74
CA TYR A 657 0.38 -29.45 -5.39
C TYR A 657 -1.00 -30.12 -5.39
N LEU A 658 -1.69 -30.11 -6.54
CA LEU A 658 -3.06 -30.62 -6.71
C LEU A 658 -3.03 -31.89 -7.56
#